data_AF-A0A662DY71-F1
#
_entry.id   AF-A0A662DY71-F1
#
_cell.length_a   1.000
_cell.length_b   1.000
_cell.length_c   1.000
_cell.angle_alpha   90.00
_cell.angle_beta   90.00
_cell.angle_gamma   90.00
#
_symmetry.space_group_name_H-M   'P 1'
#
loop_
_entity.id
_entity.type
_entity.pdbx_description
1 polymer ?
#
loop_
_entity_poly.entity_id
_entity_poly.type
_entity_poly.pdbx_seq_one_letter_code
_entity_poly.pdbx_strand_id
1 'polypeptide(L)'
;MKKNSHILYALLFAIAILVVLPSLYVSIRSSDPEFCLSCHYEKPYYDSWRGSSHSQTACIECHPNLRYRMPWLTFRYMVGFYDMKPHASVKTETCLKCHDKKKLFQEKLKLVDKKSFNHKQHLSGPLRGIQMRCSSCHSHIVQGNHNVVEETVCFTCHFMGASPSDSITGCTACHGTPKETVTRHGFSFNHNKYLKLGVSCGECHVKITEGTGKLVDGACHSCHVEPQEKPSNEAIHTIHVSGQGIDCFECHGNIRHGNLKMVKTFDTSCKNCHENLHSAQKSLYMGVGGKGLGDYPSRMFAAQVTCRGCHTKSVKKKRAFVAESTRMPAPAACVACHQPGYDSMLKDWQHSFKFMLNYVGKRIHTAETAKRSENKKKIIGEAHHNFGLVKGGHPAHNVEYSVKLLKFTLDEVDKISPKPVSDRPKALRTSDGYCATLCHNRLGMPENLLFQGKVDFPHQDHIRTLGTSCGRCHSVEQHGLTKLTLAQCNTCHHQELKNEEGRCANCHGTENQLFNGKLSGFEAGDPNPMLRQVSCTDCHDVTDGSVVTVEAVRAACLNCHEKEYGDMLDEWLETGISHRNDLEKRIAELQTASDNKQKISRKDAKLVERRFRRIRKVESYFKSMAYIHNPDYAETLYESAVEDYDVIREKIK
;
A
#
# COMPACT_ATOMS: atom_id res chain seq x y z
N MET A 1 -83.70 -13.06 -30.55
CA MET A 1 -82.24 -13.25 -30.31
C MET A 1 -81.33 -13.04 -31.55
N LYS A 2 -81.83 -12.92 -32.79
CA LYS A 2 -81.00 -12.73 -34.01
C LYS A 2 -80.59 -11.28 -34.36
N LYS A 3 -81.19 -10.25 -33.73
CA LYS A 3 -80.89 -8.83 -34.07
C LYS A 3 -79.59 -8.32 -33.43
N ASN A 4 -79.19 -8.91 -32.30
CA ASN A 4 -77.96 -8.51 -31.58
C ASN A 4 -76.69 -9.09 -32.22
N SER A 5 -76.77 -10.17 -33.01
CA SER A 5 -75.61 -10.76 -33.68
C SER A 5 -75.07 -9.86 -34.80
N HIS A 6 -75.92 -9.18 -35.58
CA HIS A 6 -75.47 -8.27 -36.63
C HIS A 6 -74.75 -7.03 -36.09
N ILE A 7 -75.20 -6.48 -34.96
CA ILE A 7 -74.54 -5.37 -34.27
C ILE A 7 -73.21 -5.84 -33.69
N LEU A 8 -73.16 -7.03 -33.10
CA LEU A 8 -71.93 -7.64 -32.62
C LEU A 8 -70.92 -7.88 -33.75
N TYR A 9 -71.34 -8.39 -34.90
CA TYR A 9 -70.45 -8.58 -36.07
C TYR A 9 -69.97 -7.25 -36.65
N ALA A 10 -70.82 -6.22 -36.72
CA ALA A 10 -70.43 -4.88 -37.15
C ALA A 10 -69.40 -4.25 -36.19
N LEU A 11 -69.59 -4.41 -34.87
CA LEU A 11 -68.64 -3.96 -33.86
C LEU A 11 -67.31 -4.73 -33.94
N LEU A 12 -67.34 -6.06 -34.06
CA LEU A 12 -66.13 -6.87 -34.22
C LEU A 12 -65.37 -6.53 -35.50
N PHE A 13 -66.08 -6.28 -36.60
CA PHE A 13 -65.49 -5.83 -37.86
C PHE A 13 -64.86 -4.44 -37.74
N ALA A 14 -65.56 -3.51 -37.07
CA ALA A 14 -65.02 -2.18 -36.79
C ALA A 14 -63.77 -2.23 -35.89
N ILE A 15 -63.77 -3.07 -34.84
CA ILE A 15 -62.60 -3.29 -33.98
C ILE A 15 -61.44 -3.90 -34.77
N ALA A 16 -61.73 -4.88 -35.64
CA ALA A 16 -60.71 -5.51 -36.48
C ALA A 16 -60.03 -4.48 -37.39
N ILE A 17 -60.80 -3.61 -38.05
CA ILE A 17 -60.28 -2.61 -38.99
C ILE A 17 -59.63 -1.41 -38.30
N LEU A 18 -60.23 -0.89 -37.23
CA LEU A 18 -59.79 0.35 -36.60
C LEU A 18 -58.72 0.14 -35.52
N VAL A 19 -58.64 -1.05 -34.92
CA VAL A 19 -57.73 -1.34 -33.80
C VAL A 19 -56.75 -2.44 -34.14
N VAL A 20 -57.23 -3.62 -34.58
CA VAL A 20 -56.38 -4.81 -34.75
C VAL A 20 -55.43 -4.65 -35.94
N LEU A 21 -55.94 -4.30 -37.12
CA LEU A 21 -55.13 -4.15 -38.33
C LEU A 21 -54.06 -3.05 -38.22
N PRO A 22 -54.36 -1.82 -37.72
CA PRO A 22 -53.35 -0.79 -37.51
C PRO A 22 -52.32 -1.19 -36.45
N SER A 23 -52.75 -1.82 -35.35
CA SER A 23 -51.82 -2.30 -34.31
C SER A 23 -50.87 -3.38 -34.85
N LEU A 24 -51.39 -4.30 -35.67
CA LEU A 24 -50.58 -5.33 -36.32
C LEU A 24 -49.60 -4.72 -37.32
N TYR A 25 -50.06 -3.73 -38.11
CA TYR A 25 -49.21 -2.98 -39.04
C TYR A 25 -48.05 -2.29 -38.32
N VAL A 26 -48.34 -1.54 -37.26
CA VAL A 26 -47.31 -0.87 -36.43
C VAL A 26 -46.36 -1.89 -35.80
N SER A 27 -46.88 -2.99 -35.29
CA SER A 27 -46.07 -4.05 -34.68
C SER A 27 -45.09 -4.67 -35.70
N ILE A 28 -45.55 -4.98 -36.91
CA ILE A 28 -44.69 -5.55 -37.97
C ILE A 28 -43.66 -4.52 -38.42
N ARG A 29 -44.09 -3.29 -38.73
CA ARG A 29 -43.22 -2.23 -39.24
C ARG A 29 -42.20 -1.75 -38.21
N SER A 30 -42.48 -1.86 -36.91
CA SER A 30 -41.51 -1.52 -35.85
C SER A 30 -40.22 -2.36 -35.86
N SER A 31 -40.17 -3.43 -36.66
CA SER A 31 -38.97 -4.25 -36.87
C SER A 31 -37.97 -3.59 -37.84
N ASP A 32 -38.43 -2.64 -38.65
CA ASP A 32 -37.63 -1.90 -39.62
C ASP A 32 -37.03 -0.64 -38.95
N PRO A 33 -35.69 -0.48 -38.93
CA PRO A 33 -35.05 0.72 -38.40
C PRO A 33 -35.57 2.03 -39.03
N GLU A 34 -35.95 2.02 -40.32
CA GLU A 34 -36.48 3.21 -40.99
C GLU A 34 -37.88 3.61 -40.49
N PHE A 35 -38.68 2.65 -40.01
CA PHE A 35 -39.97 2.96 -39.39
C PHE A 35 -39.79 3.83 -38.16
N CYS A 36 -38.70 3.68 -37.42
CA CYS A 36 -38.42 4.50 -36.24
C CYS A 36 -38.21 5.98 -36.60
N LEU A 37 -37.74 6.29 -37.82
CA LEU A 37 -37.61 7.66 -38.32
C LEU A 37 -38.96 8.37 -38.52
N SER A 38 -40.08 7.64 -38.54
CA SER A 38 -41.42 8.25 -38.52
C SER A 38 -41.70 8.99 -37.21
N CYS A 39 -40.96 8.69 -36.15
CA CYS A 39 -41.02 9.39 -34.87
C CYS A 39 -39.93 10.46 -34.82
N HIS A 40 -40.31 11.73 -34.58
CA HIS A 40 -39.38 12.86 -34.63
C HIS A 40 -38.25 12.80 -33.60
N TYR A 41 -38.42 12.06 -32.50
CA TYR A 41 -37.47 11.97 -31.40
C TYR A 41 -36.40 10.88 -31.59
N GLU A 42 -36.59 9.96 -32.55
CA GLU A 42 -35.71 8.81 -32.77
C GLU A 42 -34.52 9.09 -33.70
N LYS A 43 -34.57 10.18 -34.48
CA LYS A 43 -33.54 10.51 -35.48
C LYS A 43 -32.11 10.51 -34.90
N PRO A 44 -31.81 11.16 -33.75
CA PRO A 44 -30.46 11.12 -33.17
C PRO A 44 -30.02 9.71 -32.76
N TYR A 45 -30.95 8.87 -32.30
CA TYR A 45 -30.67 7.48 -31.91
C TYR A 45 -30.37 6.61 -33.13
N TYR A 46 -31.13 6.80 -34.21
CA TYR A 46 -30.89 6.12 -35.48
C TYR A 46 -29.51 6.49 -36.08
N ASP A 47 -29.19 7.78 -36.15
CA ASP A 47 -27.91 8.25 -36.69
C ASP A 47 -26.73 7.71 -35.86
N SER A 48 -26.91 7.65 -34.54
CA SER A 48 -25.93 7.10 -33.59
C SER A 48 -25.74 5.58 -33.73
N TRP A 49 -26.84 4.83 -33.89
CA TRP A 49 -26.81 3.38 -34.16
C TRP A 49 -26.12 3.09 -35.49
N ARG A 50 -26.42 3.86 -36.53
CA ARG A 50 -25.84 3.71 -37.87
C ARG A 50 -24.31 3.86 -37.87
N GLY A 51 -23.78 4.73 -37.01
CA GLY A 51 -22.34 4.92 -36.81
C GLY A 51 -21.68 3.91 -35.85
N SER A 52 -22.45 3.07 -35.17
CA SER A 52 -21.96 2.14 -34.15
C SER A 52 -21.48 0.80 -34.71
N SER A 53 -20.82 0.00 -33.86
CA SER A 53 -20.48 -1.39 -34.17
C SER A 53 -21.70 -2.32 -34.32
N HIS A 54 -22.90 -1.84 -33.99
CA HIS A 54 -24.15 -2.59 -34.04
C HIS A 54 -25.03 -2.21 -35.23
N SER A 55 -24.53 -1.42 -36.18
CA SER A 55 -25.28 -0.91 -37.35
C SER A 55 -25.86 -1.98 -38.29
N GLN A 56 -25.46 -3.25 -38.14
CA GLN A 56 -26.01 -4.38 -38.88
C GLN A 56 -27.07 -5.17 -38.09
N THR A 57 -27.33 -4.80 -36.83
CA THR A 57 -28.32 -5.45 -35.95
C THR A 57 -29.58 -4.59 -35.89
N ALA A 58 -30.74 -5.17 -36.22
CA ALA A 58 -32.01 -4.45 -36.14
C ALA A 58 -32.33 -4.01 -34.70
N CYS A 59 -32.95 -2.84 -34.53
CA CYS A 59 -33.21 -2.25 -33.21
C CYS A 59 -33.99 -3.20 -32.28
N ILE A 60 -34.94 -3.97 -32.82
CA ILE A 60 -35.78 -4.91 -32.07
C ILE A 60 -35.02 -6.11 -31.47
N GLU A 61 -33.85 -6.45 -32.01
CA GLU A 61 -33.03 -7.54 -31.45
C GLU A 61 -32.50 -7.15 -30.06
N CYS A 62 -32.18 -5.86 -29.88
CA CYS A 62 -31.79 -5.27 -28.60
C CYS A 62 -32.99 -4.80 -27.76
N HIS A 63 -34.08 -4.36 -28.42
CA HIS A 63 -35.27 -3.83 -27.80
C HIS A 63 -36.53 -4.69 -28.08
N PRO A 64 -36.58 -5.95 -27.62
CA PRO A 64 -37.61 -6.92 -28.03
C PRO A 64 -39.03 -6.54 -27.62
N ASN A 65 -39.19 -5.72 -26.58
CA ASN A 65 -40.49 -5.27 -26.10
C ASN A 65 -41.10 -4.16 -26.97
N LEU A 66 -40.32 -3.51 -27.84
CA LEU A 66 -40.85 -2.45 -28.72
C LEU A 66 -41.94 -3.00 -29.62
N ARG A 67 -41.77 -4.19 -30.20
CA ARG A 67 -42.76 -4.81 -31.09
C ARG A 67 -44.19 -4.85 -30.53
N TYR A 68 -44.32 -5.06 -29.22
CA TYR A 68 -45.62 -5.14 -28.54
C TYR A 68 -46.04 -3.82 -27.89
N ARG A 69 -45.08 -2.98 -27.50
CA ARG A 69 -45.34 -1.68 -26.86
C ARG A 69 -45.62 -0.56 -27.86
N MET A 70 -45.10 -0.63 -29.08
CA MET A 70 -45.22 0.44 -30.07
C MET A 70 -46.67 0.80 -30.41
N PRO A 71 -47.60 -0.14 -30.66
CA PRO A 71 -49.00 0.22 -30.93
C PRO A 71 -49.64 1.02 -29.78
N TRP A 72 -49.37 0.61 -28.54
CA TRP A 72 -49.87 1.30 -27.34
C TRP A 72 -49.22 2.67 -27.14
N LEU A 73 -47.90 2.77 -27.36
CA LEU A 73 -47.15 4.01 -27.24
C LEU A 73 -47.63 5.04 -28.29
N THR A 74 -47.77 4.62 -29.54
CA THR A 74 -48.30 5.46 -30.63
C THR A 74 -49.70 5.96 -30.30
N PHE A 75 -50.56 5.10 -29.76
CA PHE A 75 -51.90 5.51 -29.32
C PHE A 75 -51.85 6.57 -28.22
N ARG A 76 -51.11 6.33 -27.13
CA ARG A 76 -50.96 7.28 -26.00
C ARG A 76 -50.46 8.65 -26.44
N TYR A 77 -49.48 8.67 -27.34
CA TYR A 77 -48.92 9.90 -27.91
C TYR A 77 -49.92 10.63 -28.81
N MET A 78 -50.68 9.90 -29.63
CA MET A 78 -51.69 10.47 -30.51
C MET A 78 -52.84 11.14 -29.74
N VAL A 79 -53.22 10.60 -28.57
CA VAL A 79 -54.30 11.14 -27.72
C VAL A 79 -53.81 12.07 -26.60
N GLY A 80 -52.50 12.33 -26.51
CA GLY A 80 -51.91 13.23 -25.51
C GLY A 80 -51.85 12.68 -24.08
N PHE A 81 -52.09 11.38 -23.87
CA PHE A 81 -51.99 10.73 -22.55
C PHE A 81 -50.56 10.22 -22.29
N TYR A 82 -49.63 11.13 -22.01
CA TYR A 82 -48.27 10.79 -21.58
C TYR A 82 -47.91 11.48 -20.26
N ASP A 83 -47.36 10.70 -19.35
CA ASP A 83 -46.97 11.01 -17.97
C ASP A 83 -45.45 11.05 -17.80
N MET A 84 -44.71 10.46 -18.75
CA MET A 84 -43.26 10.33 -18.72
C MET A 84 -42.65 10.25 -20.13
N LYS A 85 -41.38 10.65 -20.24
CA LYS A 85 -40.61 10.47 -21.48
C LYS A 85 -40.30 8.97 -21.72
N PRO A 86 -40.52 8.44 -22.94
CA PRO A 86 -40.22 7.06 -23.29
C PRO A 86 -38.73 6.80 -23.16
N HIS A 87 -38.39 5.70 -22.50
CA HIS A 87 -37.03 5.24 -22.38
C HIS A 87 -36.94 3.78 -22.81
N ALA A 88 -35.99 3.49 -23.69
CA ALA A 88 -35.73 2.14 -24.15
C ALA A 88 -34.80 1.44 -23.17
N SER A 89 -35.26 0.34 -22.57
CA SER A 89 -34.47 -0.45 -21.61
C SER A 89 -33.94 -1.73 -22.27
N VAL A 90 -32.62 -1.90 -22.29
CA VAL A 90 -31.97 -3.14 -22.72
C VAL A 90 -31.53 -3.93 -21.49
N LYS A 91 -31.97 -5.18 -21.39
CA LYS A 91 -31.54 -6.09 -20.31
C LYS A 91 -30.25 -6.81 -20.70
N THR A 92 -29.47 -7.21 -19.70
CA THR A 92 -28.18 -7.89 -19.91
C THR A 92 -28.36 -9.22 -20.68
N GLU A 93 -29.45 -9.94 -20.43
CA GLU A 93 -29.77 -11.20 -21.11
C GLU A 93 -29.92 -11.02 -22.62
N THR A 94 -30.38 -9.85 -23.07
CA THR A 94 -30.50 -9.54 -24.50
C THR A 94 -29.11 -9.46 -25.14
N CYS A 95 -28.17 -8.77 -24.49
CA CYS A 95 -26.78 -8.67 -24.96
C CYS A 95 -26.12 -10.06 -25.04
N LEU A 96 -26.37 -10.91 -24.03
CA LEU A 96 -25.76 -12.24 -23.93
C LEU A 96 -26.27 -13.26 -24.97
N LYS A 97 -27.28 -12.91 -25.78
CA LYS A 97 -27.68 -13.73 -26.94
C LYS A 97 -26.61 -13.76 -28.03
N CYS A 98 -25.90 -12.64 -28.20
CA CYS A 98 -24.86 -12.47 -29.22
C CYS A 98 -23.45 -12.36 -28.61
N HIS A 99 -23.34 -12.06 -27.30
CA HIS A 99 -22.08 -11.94 -26.60
C HIS A 99 -21.81 -13.10 -25.64
N ASP A 100 -20.69 -13.81 -25.81
CA ASP A 100 -20.31 -14.94 -24.95
C ASP A 100 -19.89 -14.49 -23.54
N LYS A 101 -20.72 -14.84 -22.54
CA LYS A 101 -20.48 -14.58 -21.12
C LYS A 101 -19.16 -15.19 -20.61
N LYS A 102 -18.81 -16.42 -21.01
CA LYS A 102 -17.60 -17.11 -20.53
C LYS A 102 -16.37 -16.35 -20.97
N LYS A 103 -16.32 -15.92 -22.23
CA LYS A 103 -15.22 -15.11 -22.77
C LYS A 103 -15.11 -13.75 -22.07
N LEU A 104 -16.22 -13.03 -21.95
CA LEU A 104 -16.24 -11.69 -21.35
C LEU A 104 -15.84 -11.64 -19.87
N PHE A 105 -16.08 -12.73 -19.12
CA PHE A 105 -15.84 -12.80 -17.67
C PHE A 105 -14.48 -13.39 -17.30
N GLN A 106 -13.74 -13.96 -18.27
CA GLN A 106 -12.41 -14.55 -18.05
C GLN A 106 -11.27 -13.55 -18.28
N GLU A 107 -11.42 -12.60 -19.21
CA GLU A 107 -10.33 -11.70 -19.60
C GLU A 107 -10.28 -10.40 -18.77
N LYS A 108 -9.07 -9.91 -18.45
CA LYS A 108 -8.87 -8.52 -18.02
C LYS A 108 -8.78 -7.66 -19.27
N LEU A 109 -9.82 -6.89 -19.55
CA LEU A 109 -9.87 -6.03 -20.71
C LEU A 109 -9.08 -4.74 -20.48
N LYS A 110 -8.42 -4.26 -21.52
CA LYS A 110 -7.79 -2.93 -21.52
C LYS A 110 -8.81 -1.89 -21.97
N LEU A 111 -9.20 -0.98 -21.08
CA LEU A 111 -9.93 0.23 -21.45
C LEU A 111 -8.92 1.24 -22.00
N VAL A 112 -9.14 1.67 -23.24
CA VAL A 112 -8.57 2.75 -24.09
C VAL A 112 -7.14 3.26 -23.80
N ASP A 113 -6.70 3.42 -22.54
CA ASP A 113 -5.34 3.78 -22.13
C ASP A 113 -4.87 3.07 -20.83
N LYS A 114 -4.24 1.90 -20.95
CA LYS A 114 -3.58 1.13 -19.86
C LYS A 114 -4.46 0.80 -18.63
N LYS A 115 -5.77 1.05 -18.65
CA LYS A 115 -6.70 0.73 -17.56
C LYS A 115 -7.15 -0.72 -17.64
N SER A 116 -7.15 -1.45 -16.53
CA SER A 116 -7.67 -2.83 -16.49
C SER A 116 -9.11 -2.85 -16.00
N PHE A 117 -10.00 -3.49 -16.76
CA PHE A 117 -11.40 -3.71 -16.39
C PHE A 117 -11.75 -5.20 -16.40
N ASN A 118 -12.69 -5.60 -15.55
CA ASN A 118 -13.15 -6.98 -15.46
C ASN A 118 -14.66 -7.04 -15.23
N HIS A 119 -15.38 -7.65 -16.18
CA HIS A 119 -16.84 -7.79 -16.12
C HIS A 119 -17.31 -8.64 -14.94
N LYS A 120 -16.58 -9.71 -14.58
CA LYS A 120 -16.93 -10.57 -13.45
C LYS A 120 -16.98 -9.77 -12.16
N GLN A 121 -15.99 -8.92 -11.89
CA GLN A 121 -15.98 -8.11 -10.67
C GLN A 121 -17.14 -7.11 -10.60
N HIS A 122 -17.61 -6.59 -11.74
CA HIS A 122 -18.63 -5.55 -11.79
C HIS A 122 -20.07 -6.06 -11.96
N LEU A 123 -20.25 -7.29 -12.47
CA LEU A 123 -21.56 -7.84 -12.80
C LEU A 123 -21.93 -9.12 -12.03
N SER A 124 -21.04 -9.66 -11.18
CA SER A 124 -21.36 -10.90 -10.41
C SER A 124 -22.34 -10.69 -9.25
N GLY A 125 -22.57 -9.45 -8.84
CA GLY A 125 -23.49 -9.12 -7.74
C GLY A 125 -23.66 -7.61 -7.57
N PRO A 126 -24.51 -7.18 -6.62
CA PRO A 126 -24.73 -5.77 -6.37
C PRO A 126 -23.48 -5.11 -5.80
N LEU A 127 -23.04 -4.02 -6.43
CA LEU A 127 -21.94 -3.20 -5.94
C LEU A 127 -22.51 -1.97 -5.26
N ARG A 128 -22.19 -1.81 -3.96
CA ARG A 128 -22.71 -0.71 -3.13
C ARG A 128 -24.25 -0.61 -3.17
N GLY A 129 -24.92 -1.77 -3.18
CA GLY A 129 -26.38 -1.87 -3.23
C GLY A 129 -26.99 -1.70 -4.63
N ILE A 130 -26.18 -1.50 -5.68
CA ILE A 130 -26.65 -1.29 -7.05
C ILE A 130 -26.34 -2.53 -7.89
N GLN A 131 -27.38 -3.16 -8.44
CA GLN A 131 -27.22 -4.25 -9.40
C GLN A 131 -26.98 -3.67 -10.80
N MET A 132 -25.74 -3.77 -11.29
CA MET A 132 -25.34 -3.25 -12.59
C MET A 132 -25.76 -4.16 -13.74
N ARG A 133 -25.89 -3.57 -14.93
CA ARG A 133 -26.19 -4.24 -16.21
C ARG A 133 -25.15 -3.83 -17.27
N CYS A 134 -25.14 -4.50 -18.42
CA CYS A 134 -24.30 -4.10 -19.54
C CYS A 134 -24.54 -2.63 -19.95
N SER A 135 -25.81 -2.21 -20.06
CA SER A 135 -26.19 -0.84 -20.42
C SER A 135 -25.79 0.20 -19.37
N SER A 136 -25.50 -0.21 -18.13
CA SER A 136 -25.08 0.73 -17.08
C SER A 136 -23.70 1.34 -17.35
N CYS A 137 -22.85 0.66 -18.13
CA CYS A 137 -21.56 1.18 -18.57
C CYS A 137 -21.54 1.49 -20.07
N HIS A 138 -22.27 0.68 -20.87
CA HIS A 138 -22.46 0.91 -22.30
C HIS A 138 -23.70 1.77 -22.53
N SER A 139 -23.58 3.06 -22.25
CA SER A 139 -24.70 4.00 -22.27
C SER A 139 -25.30 4.18 -23.68
N HIS A 140 -26.58 4.54 -23.72
CA HIS A 140 -27.41 4.56 -24.93
C HIS A 140 -26.98 5.61 -25.96
N ILE A 141 -26.55 6.81 -25.54
CA ILE A 141 -25.91 7.80 -26.41
C ILE A 141 -24.90 8.57 -25.57
N VAL A 142 -23.62 8.41 -25.89
CA VAL A 142 -22.58 9.28 -25.33
C VAL A 142 -21.70 9.81 -26.45
N GLN A 143 -21.59 11.14 -26.52
CA GLN A 143 -20.88 11.85 -27.60
C GLN A 143 -21.39 11.51 -29.01
N GLY A 144 -22.69 11.19 -29.14
CA GLY A 144 -23.31 10.84 -30.42
C GLY A 144 -23.12 9.39 -30.86
N ASN A 145 -22.53 8.52 -30.02
CA ASN A 145 -22.35 7.09 -30.34
C ASN A 145 -23.23 6.19 -29.47
N HIS A 146 -23.82 5.18 -30.11
CA HIS A 146 -24.76 4.26 -29.48
C HIS A 146 -24.01 3.08 -28.85
N ASN A 147 -24.34 2.76 -27.59
CA ASN A 147 -23.84 1.58 -26.88
C ASN A 147 -22.30 1.58 -26.70
N VAL A 148 -21.74 2.74 -26.36
CA VAL A 148 -20.30 2.92 -26.09
C VAL A 148 -20.03 3.00 -24.59
N VAL A 149 -18.84 2.58 -24.18
CA VAL A 149 -18.44 2.65 -22.77
C VAL A 149 -18.18 4.11 -22.38
N GLU A 150 -18.85 4.56 -21.33
CA GLU A 150 -18.69 5.91 -20.80
C GLU A 150 -17.90 5.91 -19.48
N GLU A 151 -16.74 6.59 -19.48
CA GLU A 151 -15.81 6.54 -18.33
C GLU A 151 -16.34 7.27 -17.09
N THR A 152 -17.25 8.24 -17.24
CA THR A 152 -17.84 8.97 -16.10
C THR A 152 -18.65 8.07 -15.17
N VAL A 153 -19.18 6.95 -15.65
CA VAL A 153 -19.86 5.94 -14.81
C VAL A 153 -18.86 5.34 -13.81
N CYS A 154 -17.67 4.97 -14.28
CA CYS A 154 -16.60 4.47 -13.44
C CYS A 154 -16.22 5.53 -12.40
N PHE A 155 -16.07 6.79 -12.82
CA PHE A 155 -15.66 7.86 -11.91
C PHE A 155 -16.70 8.16 -10.84
N THR A 156 -17.99 8.09 -11.18
CA THR A 156 -19.09 8.26 -10.22
C THR A 156 -18.99 7.22 -9.10
N CYS A 157 -18.81 5.94 -9.41
CA CYS A 157 -18.71 4.92 -8.38
C CYS A 157 -17.38 5.00 -7.59
N HIS A 158 -16.27 5.23 -8.27
CA HIS A 158 -14.94 5.12 -7.66
C HIS A 158 -14.44 6.41 -6.97
N PHE A 159 -15.00 7.58 -7.28
CA PHE A 159 -14.56 8.87 -6.72
C PHE A 159 -15.64 9.64 -5.95
N MET A 160 -16.94 9.36 -6.13
CA MET A 160 -18.00 10.10 -5.42
C MET A 160 -17.90 9.87 -3.90
N GLY A 161 -17.49 10.91 -3.17
CA GLY A 161 -17.26 10.86 -1.72
C GLY A 161 -15.79 10.65 -1.31
N ALA A 162 -14.87 10.46 -2.25
CA ALA A 162 -13.43 10.42 -1.98
C ALA A 162 -12.82 11.83 -1.89
N SER A 163 -11.64 11.92 -1.27
CA SER A 163 -10.78 13.10 -1.36
C SER A 163 -10.43 13.41 -2.82
N PRO A 164 -10.25 14.69 -3.22
CA PRO A 164 -9.80 15.05 -4.57
C PRO A 164 -8.46 14.42 -4.98
N SER A 165 -7.67 13.88 -4.05
CA SER A 165 -6.38 13.23 -4.27
C SER A 165 -6.44 11.69 -4.25
N ASP A 166 -7.62 11.10 -4.07
CA ASP A 166 -7.77 9.67 -3.77
C ASP A 166 -9.02 9.07 -4.43
N SER A 167 -9.15 7.75 -4.37
CA SER A 167 -10.35 7.03 -4.81
C SER A 167 -10.83 6.06 -3.73
N ILE A 168 -12.14 5.78 -3.72
CA ILE A 168 -12.77 4.90 -2.72
C ILE A 168 -12.20 3.48 -2.77
N THR A 169 -11.85 3.03 -3.97
CA THR A 169 -11.32 1.67 -4.21
C THR A 169 -9.80 1.64 -4.35
N GLY A 170 -9.12 2.77 -4.11
CA GLY A 170 -7.69 2.94 -4.36
C GLY A 170 -7.31 3.14 -5.83
N CYS A 171 -6.28 3.96 -6.07
CA CYS A 171 -5.82 4.35 -7.41
C CYS A 171 -5.39 3.16 -8.29
N THR A 172 -4.89 2.09 -7.67
CA THR A 172 -4.38 0.91 -8.38
C THR A 172 -5.49 0.00 -8.90
N ALA A 173 -6.76 0.20 -8.49
CA ALA A 173 -7.89 -0.59 -8.98
C ALA A 173 -8.06 -0.47 -10.49
N CYS A 174 -7.85 0.73 -11.05
CA CYS A 174 -8.02 0.98 -12.49
C CYS A 174 -6.70 0.92 -13.27
N HIS A 175 -5.61 1.49 -12.73
CA HIS A 175 -4.35 1.68 -13.47
C HIS A 175 -3.20 0.74 -13.06
N GLY A 176 -3.39 -0.09 -12.02
CA GLY A 176 -2.30 -0.84 -11.40
C GLY A 176 -1.20 0.06 -10.84
N THR A 177 -0.10 -0.53 -10.36
CA THR A 177 1.08 0.23 -9.93
C THR A 177 1.91 0.62 -11.15
N PRO A 178 2.26 1.91 -11.34
CA PRO A 178 3.13 2.32 -12.45
C PRO A 178 4.47 1.58 -12.39
N LYS A 179 4.75 0.73 -13.41
CA LYS A 179 5.98 -0.05 -13.49
C LYS A 179 7.09 0.64 -14.29
N GLU A 180 6.71 1.56 -15.17
CA GLU A 180 7.64 2.26 -16.04
C GLU A 180 8.11 3.57 -15.40
N THR A 181 9.38 3.91 -15.63
CA THR A 181 9.92 5.22 -15.31
C THR A 181 9.26 6.25 -16.23
N VAL A 182 8.56 7.22 -15.65
CA VAL A 182 7.85 8.26 -16.43
C VAL A 182 8.74 9.48 -16.53
N THR A 183 8.98 9.96 -17.75
CA THR A 183 9.71 11.22 -17.97
C THR A 183 8.75 12.38 -18.18
N ARG A 184 8.81 13.40 -17.31
CA ARG A 184 8.03 14.63 -17.43
C ARG A 184 8.96 15.83 -17.18
N HIS A 185 8.95 16.81 -18.09
CA HIS A 185 9.75 18.04 -17.97
C HIS A 185 11.26 17.81 -17.75
N GLY A 186 11.83 16.80 -18.41
CA GLY A 186 13.25 16.45 -18.28
C GLY A 186 13.61 15.62 -17.04
N PHE A 187 12.63 15.25 -16.20
CA PHE A 187 12.84 14.40 -15.03
C PHE A 187 12.24 13.02 -15.25
N SER A 188 13.05 11.98 -15.05
CA SER A 188 12.64 10.58 -15.06
C SER A 188 12.25 10.16 -13.63
N PHE A 189 11.07 9.55 -13.46
CA PHE A 189 10.52 9.21 -12.15
C PHE A 189 10.10 7.74 -12.06
N ASN A 190 10.69 6.99 -11.14
CA ASN A 190 10.32 5.60 -10.86
C ASN A 190 9.43 5.49 -9.63
N HIS A 191 8.11 5.38 -9.83
CA HIS A 191 7.11 5.32 -8.75
C HIS A 191 7.35 4.20 -7.72
N ASN A 192 7.85 3.04 -8.15
CA ASN A 192 8.09 1.89 -7.25
C ASN A 192 9.07 2.23 -6.12
N LYS A 193 10.06 3.08 -6.39
CA LYS A 193 11.03 3.51 -5.37
C LYS A 193 10.37 4.33 -4.26
N TYR A 194 9.44 5.22 -4.63
CA TYR A 194 8.72 6.07 -3.67
C TYR A 194 7.68 5.27 -2.88
N LEU A 195 6.97 4.35 -3.55
CA LEU A 195 6.02 3.47 -2.89
C LEU A 195 6.70 2.57 -1.84
N LYS A 196 7.92 2.08 -2.12
CA LYS A 196 8.73 1.32 -1.14
C LYS A 196 9.17 2.15 0.08
N LEU A 197 9.21 3.48 -0.06
CA LEU A 197 9.49 4.41 1.03
C LEU A 197 8.22 4.81 1.79
N GLY A 198 7.05 4.24 1.45
CA GLY A 198 5.78 4.54 2.08
C GLY A 198 5.07 5.79 1.54
N VAL A 199 5.57 6.38 0.44
CA VAL A 199 4.97 7.59 -0.16
C VAL A 199 3.68 7.22 -0.89
N SER A 200 2.55 7.81 -0.51
CA SER A 200 1.25 7.56 -1.12
C SER A 200 1.02 8.40 -2.39
N CYS A 201 0.07 8.00 -3.24
CA CYS A 201 -0.20 8.71 -4.50
C CYS A 201 -0.61 10.18 -4.27
N GLY A 202 -1.44 10.43 -3.25
CA GLY A 202 -1.97 11.75 -2.93
C GLY A 202 -0.93 12.74 -2.41
N GLU A 203 0.24 12.26 -1.98
CA GLU A 203 1.36 13.12 -1.59
C GLU A 203 2.00 13.84 -2.77
N CYS A 204 1.88 13.26 -3.97
CA CYS A 204 2.31 13.89 -5.22
C CYS A 204 1.12 14.41 -6.04
N HIS A 205 0.05 13.63 -6.16
CA HIS A 205 -1.14 13.90 -6.97
C HIS A 205 -2.27 14.53 -6.14
N VAL A 206 -2.05 15.77 -5.69
CA VAL A 206 -2.92 16.46 -4.71
C VAL A 206 -4.32 16.81 -5.21
N LYS A 207 -4.54 16.82 -6.54
CA LYS A 207 -5.90 16.90 -7.13
C LYS A 207 -5.91 16.10 -8.43
N ILE A 208 -6.72 15.04 -8.45
CA ILE A 208 -6.91 14.13 -9.59
C ILE A 208 -8.35 14.11 -10.12
N THR A 209 -9.29 14.73 -9.42
CA THR A 209 -10.68 14.81 -9.83
C THR A 209 -11.25 16.22 -9.76
N GLU A 210 -12.23 16.48 -10.61
CA GLU A 210 -13.06 17.68 -10.62
C GLU A 210 -14.53 17.29 -10.81
N GLY A 211 -15.43 17.96 -10.09
CA GLY A 211 -16.81 17.51 -9.94
C GLY A 211 -16.98 16.60 -8.71
N THR A 212 -18.21 16.49 -8.22
CA THR A 212 -18.52 15.77 -6.97
C THR A 212 -19.33 14.49 -7.18
N GLY A 213 -19.90 14.27 -8.36
CA GLY A 213 -20.81 13.16 -8.59
C GLY A 213 -22.16 13.28 -7.89
N LYS A 214 -22.44 14.39 -7.20
CA LYS A 214 -23.68 14.55 -6.44
C LYS A 214 -24.88 14.64 -7.36
N LEU A 215 -26.05 14.29 -6.80
CA LEU A 215 -27.33 14.41 -7.48
C LEU A 215 -27.52 15.85 -7.98
N VAL A 216 -27.93 16.00 -9.23
CA VAL A 216 -28.24 17.30 -9.83
C VAL A 216 -29.63 17.74 -9.39
N ASP A 217 -29.78 19.00 -9.00
CA ASP A 217 -31.06 19.56 -8.60
C ASP A 217 -32.05 19.52 -9.77
N GLY A 218 -33.26 19.03 -9.52
CA GLY A 218 -34.29 18.88 -10.54
C GLY A 218 -34.10 17.70 -11.49
N ALA A 219 -33.12 16.80 -11.27
CA ALA A 219 -32.88 15.63 -12.13
C ALA A 219 -34.13 14.76 -12.36
N CYS A 220 -35.03 14.67 -11.38
CA CYS A 220 -36.26 13.89 -11.51
C CYS A 220 -37.20 14.44 -12.61
N HIS A 221 -37.19 15.76 -12.84
CA HIS A 221 -38.03 16.42 -13.84
C HIS A 221 -37.58 16.18 -15.29
N SER A 222 -36.41 15.56 -15.50
CA SER A 222 -35.99 15.14 -16.84
C SER A 222 -36.90 14.05 -17.42
N CYS A 223 -37.54 13.27 -16.55
CA CYS A 223 -38.39 12.13 -16.93
C CYS A 223 -39.78 12.20 -16.31
N HIS A 224 -39.95 12.76 -15.11
CA HIS A 224 -41.23 12.86 -14.42
C HIS A 224 -41.86 14.25 -14.61
N VAL A 225 -43.02 14.29 -15.26
CA VAL A 225 -43.77 15.53 -15.49
C VAL A 225 -44.36 16.07 -14.18
N GLU A 226 -44.84 15.18 -13.31
CA GLU A 226 -45.40 15.53 -11.99
C GLU A 226 -44.47 15.13 -10.84
N PRO A 227 -44.44 15.88 -9.72
CA PRO A 227 -43.69 15.51 -8.53
C PRO A 227 -44.09 14.12 -8.02
N GLN A 228 -43.11 13.23 -7.87
CA GLN A 228 -43.29 11.91 -7.29
C GLN A 228 -42.77 11.88 -5.86
N GLU A 229 -43.39 11.06 -5.00
CA GLU A 229 -42.85 10.79 -3.68
C GLU A 229 -41.48 10.12 -3.83
N LYS A 230 -40.45 10.65 -3.14
CA LYS A 230 -39.08 10.18 -3.30
C LYS A 230 -38.85 8.94 -2.42
N PRO A 231 -38.66 7.74 -3.01
CA PRO A 231 -38.43 6.53 -2.22
C PRO A 231 -36.99 6.49 -1.68
N SER A 232 -36.65 5.43 -0.94
CA SER A 232 -35.28 5.26 -0.41
C SER A 232 -34.23 5.22 -1.52
N ASN A 233 -32.96 5.48 -1.20
CA ASN A 233 -31.88 5.47 -2.18
C ASN A 233 -31.77 4.12 -2.91
N GLU A 234 -31.91 3.02 -2.17
CA GLU A 234 -31.87 1.66 -2.69
C GLU A 234 -33.03 1.40 -3.65
N ALA A 235 -34.23 1.88 -3.30
CA ALA A 235 -35.41 1.76 -4.14
C ALA A 235 -35.25 2.58 -5.44
N ILE A 236 -34.71 3.81 -5.36
CA ILE A 236 -34.42 4.63 -6.55
C ILE A 236 -33.48 3.89 -7.49
N HIS A 237 -32.35 3.37 -7.00
CA HIS A 237 -31.39 2.64 -7.84
C HIS A 237 -31.97 1.33 -8.39
N THR A 238 -32.75 0.61 -7.59
CA THR A 238 -33.37 -0.66 -8.01
C THR A 238 -34.38 -0.44 -9.14
N ILE A 239 -35.22 0.60 -9.03
CA ILE A 239 -36.23 0.94 -10.04
C ILE A 239 -35.57 1.49 -11.30
N HIS A 240 -34.70 2.51 -11.16
CA HIS A 240 -34.20 3.28 -12.28
C HIS A 240 -32.97 2.63 -12.94
N VAL A 241 -31.92 2.34 -12.17
CA VAL A 241 -30.66 1.81 -12.71
C VAL A 241 -30.79 0.31 -12.98
N SER A 242 -31.12 -0.47 -11.96
CA SER A 242 -31.21 -1.92 -12.06
C SER A 242 -32.47 -2.42 -12.73
N GLY A 243 -33.52 -1.60 -12.85
CA GLY A 243 -34.82 -1.94 -13.42
C GLY A 243 -34.97 -1.41 -14.84
N GLN A 244 -34.96 -0.09 -15.00
CA GLN A 244 -35.12 0.60 -16.29
C GLN A 244 -33.80 0.80 -17.06
N GLY A 245 -32.63 0.69 -16.43
CA GLY A 245 -31.35 0.91 -17.12
C GLY A 245 -31.05 2.38 -17.37
N ILE A 246 -31.53 3.28 -16.51
CA ILE A 246 -31.23 4.71 -16.58
C ILE A 246 -29.75 4.94 -16.27
N ASP A 247 -29.11 5.76 -17.10
CA ASP A 247 -27.70 6.11 -16.96
C ASP A 247 -27.45 6.97 -15.72
N CYS A 248 -26.33 6.72 -15.04
CA CYS A 248 -26.03 7.36 -13.76
C CYS A 248 -25.99 8.90 -13.87
N PHE A 249 -25.47 9.41 -15.00
CA PHE A 249 -25.28 10.84 -15.23
C PHE A 249 -26.58 11.61 -15.54
N GLU A 250 -27.70 10.91 -15.76
CA GLU A 250 -29.03 11.55 -15.85
C GLU A 250 -29.48 12.10 -14.49
N CYS A 251 -28.92 11.54 -13.41
CA CYS A 251 -29.19 11.96 -12.04
C CYS A 251 -27.97 12.58 -11.36
N HIS A 252 -26.78 12.02 -11.59
CA HIS A 252 -25.53 12.43 -10.96
C HIS A 252 -24.71 13.38 -11.84
N GLY A 253 -24.11 14.41 -11.23
CA GLY A 253 -23.21 15.30 -11.95
C GLY A 253 -21.93 14.59 -12.42
N ASN A 254 -21.32 15.08 -13.50
CA ASN A 254 -20.13 14.45 -14.05
C ASN A 254 -18.88 14.65 -13.16
N ILE A 255 -18.08 13.59 -13.04
CA ILE A 255 -16.73 13.64 -12.47
C ILE A 255 -15.71 13.54 -13.60
N ARG A 256 -14.78 14.50 -13.67
CA ARG A 256 -13.63 14.43 -14.56
C ARG A 256 -12.42 13.94 -13.78
N HIS A 257 -11.68 12.99 -14.34
CA HIS A 257 -10.45 12.47 -13.74
C HIS A 257 -9.23 12.75 -14.64
N GLY A 258 -8.11 13.16 -14.05
CA GLY A 258 -6.85 13.43 -14.73
C GLY A 258 -5.81 14.06 -13.79
N ASN A 259 -4.60 14.35 -14.28
CA ASN A 259 -3.58 15.04 -13.48
C ASN A 259 -3.85 16.55 -13.40
N LEU A 260 -4.76 16.97 -12.52
CA LEU A 260 -5.21 18.37 -12.42
C LEU A 260 -4.27 19.25 -11.58
N LYS A 261 -3.73 18.72 -10.48
CA LYS A 261 -2.74 19.43 -9.64
C LYS A 261 -1.78 18.46 -8.96
N MET A 262 -0.50 18.84 -8.94
CA MET A 262 0.54 18.13 -8.18
C MET A 262 1.06 18.98 -7.01
N VAL A 263 1.80 18.35 -6.09
CA VAL A 263 2.41 19.04 -4.94
C VAL A 263 3.30 20.21 -5.40
N LYS A 264 3.32 21.28 -4.60
CA LYS A 264 3.99 22.56 -4.92
C LYS A 264 5.47 22.44 -5.29
N THR A 265 6.16 21.41 -4.82
CA THR A 265 7.56 21.13 -5.19
C THR A 265 7.73 20.87 -6.70
N PHE A 266 6.67 20.41 -7.37
CA PHE A 266 6.59 20.25 -8.83
C PHE A 266 5.87 21.40 -9.54
N ASP A 267 5.28 22.35 -8.80
CA ASP A 267 4.53 23.45 -9.37
C ASP A 267 5.51 24.38 -10.12
N THR A 268 5.31 24.44 -11.44
CA THR A 268 6.14 25.17 -12.39
C THR A 268 5.94 26.68 -12.34
N SER A 269 5.30 27.21 -11.30
CA SER A 269 5.08 28.65 -11.08
C SER A 269 6.40 29.46 -10.95
N CYS A 270 7.56 28.81 -10.93
CA CYS A 270 8.88 29.42 -11.09
C CYS A 270 9.31 29.66 -12.56
N LYS A 271 8.45 29.40 -13.56
CA LYS A 271 8.75 29.67 -14.98
C LYS A 271 9.00 31.14 -15.32
N ASN A 272 8.67 32.06 -14.41
CA ASN A 272 8.89 33.49 -14.65
C ASN A 272 10.33 33.96 -14.39
N CYS A 273 11.22 33.12 -13.85
CA CYS A 273 12.61 33.52 -13.55
C CYS A 273 13.67 32.40 -13.75
N HIS A 274 13.68 31.67 -14.88
CA HIS A 274 14.74 30.74 -15.39
C HIS A 274 14.54 29.22 -15.19
N GLU A 275 14.40 28.49 -16.30
CA GLU A 275 14.29 27.01 -16.38
C GLU A 275 15.62 26.26 -16.15
N ASN A 276 16.78 26.92 -16.28
CA ASN A 276 18.09 26.24 -16.31
C ASN A 276 18.97 26.41 -15.06
N LEU A 277 18.61 27.25 -14.09
CA LEU A 277 19.47 27.53 -12.93
C LEU A 277 19.35 26.50 -11.79
N HIS A 278 18.27 25.71 -11.76
CA HIS A 278 17.97 24.80 -10.64
C HIS A 278 17.78 23.33 -11.03
N SER A 279 18.14 22.93 -12.26
CA SER A 279 17.95 21.55 -12.74
C SER A 279 18.73 20.54 -11.91
N ALA A 280 19.99 20.84 -11.56
CA ALA A 280 20.82 19.96 -10.74
C ALA A 280 20.33 19.88 -9.28
N GLN A 281 19.94 21.00 -8.67
CA GLN A 281 19.45 21.05 -7.29
C GLN A 281 18.13 20.29 -7.16
N LYS A 282 17.20 20.48 -8.10
CA LYS A 282 15.95 19.73 -8.15
C LYS A 282 16.20 18.24 -8.36
N SER A 283 17.03 17.89 -9.34
CA SER A 283 17.37 16.48 -9.61
C SER A 283 17.99 15.80 -8.39
N LEU A 284 18.93 16.48 -7.73
CA LEU A 284 19.57 15.97 -6.53
C LEU A 284 18.57 15.85 -5.36
N TYR A 285 17.73 16.87 -5.13
CA TYR A 285 16.69 16.87 -4.09
C TYR A 285 15.69 15.72 -4.25
N MET A 286 15.26 15.48 -5.50
CA MET A 286 14.41 14.35 -5.90
C MET A 286 15.17 13.01 -5.95
N GLY A 287 16.50 13.04 -5.88
CA GLY A 287 17.31 11.84 -5.92
C GLY A 287 17.40 11.17 -7.28
N VAL A 288 17.24 11.91 -8.38
CA VAL A 288 17.22 11.36 -9.75
C VAL A 288 18.43 11.82 -10.55
N GLY A 289 18.68 11.15 -11.66
CA GLY A 289 19.65 11.59 -12.67
C GLY A 289 21.10 11.17 -12.42
N GLY A 290 21.39 10.30 -11.46
CA GLY A 290 22.70 9.69 -11.29
C GLY A 290 22.93 8.56 -12.30
N LYS A 291 24.20 8.25 -12.58
CA LYS A 291 24.63 7.11 -13.41
C LYS A 291 25.21 6.02 -12.51
N GLY A 292 24.87 4.77 -12.82
CA GLY A 292 25.31 3.58 -12.07
C GLY A 292 24.63 3.37 -10.71
N LEU A 293 23.90 4.37 -10.21
CA LEU A 293 23.03 4.28 -9.04
C LEU A 293 21.59 4.62 -9.44
N GLY A 294 20.64 3.84 -8.93
CA GLY A 294 19.21 4.12 -9.14
C GLY A 294 18.73 5.32 -8.31
N ASP A 295 17.49 5.73 -8.57
CA ASP A 295 16.87 6.87 -7.89
C ASP A 295 16.85 6.69 -6.35
N TYR A 296 17.21 7.76 -5.64
CA TYR A 296 17.32 7.81 -4.18
C TYR A 296 16.83 9.15 -3.63
N PRO A 297 15.50 9.35 -3.50
CA PRO A 297 14.95 10.64 -3.10
C PRO A 297 15.36 11.06 -1.69
N SER A 298 15.49 12.37 -1.47
CA SER A 298 15.77 12.87 -0.13
C SER A 298 14.56 12.64 0.79
N ARG A 299 14.82 12.43 2.09
CA ARG A 299 13.74 12.30 3.08
C ARG A 299 12.91 13.57 3.20
N MET A 300 13.56 14.73 3.09
CA MET A 300 12.84 16.01 3.07
C MET A 300 11.93 16.13 1.85
N PHE A 301 12.35 15.64 0.68
CA PHE A 301 11.51 15.60 -0.51
C PHE A 301 10.31 14.66 -0.31
N ALA A 302 10.54 13.46 0.23
CA ALA A 302 9.47 12.52 0.56
C ALA A 302 8.48 13.11 1.57
N ALA A 303 8.97 13.90 2.54
CA ALA A 303 8.16 14.65 3.49
C ALA A 303 7.58 15.97 2.94
N GLN A 304 7.63 16.18 1.61
CA GLN A 304 7.07 17.35 0.91
C GLN A 304 7.61 18.71 1.35
N VAL A 305 8.82 18.78 1.91
CA VAL A 305 9.42 20.06 2.28
C VAL A 305 9.67 20.87 1.01
N THR A 306 9.09 22.06 0.94
CA THR A 306 9.28 22.94 -0.22
C THR A 306 10.61 23.68 -0.13
N CYS A 307 11.11 24.22 -1.26
CA CYS A 307 12.34 25.02 -1.27
C CYS A 307 12.28 26.19 -0.27
N ARG A 308 11.10 26.81 -0.10
CA ARG A 308 10.88 27.92 0.85
C ARG A 308 10.93 27.49 2.32
N GLY A 309 10.76 26.19 2.60
CA GLY A 309 10.91 25.63 3.93
C GLY A 309 12.33 25.80 4.47
N CYS A 310 13.34 25.64 3.61
CA CYS A 310 14.74 25.85 3.99
C CYS A 310 15.25 27.25 3.61
N HIS A 311 14.87 27.77 2.44
CA HIS A 311 15.34 29.04 1.89
C HIS A 311 14.49 30.22 2.34
N THR A 312 14.71 30.67 3.58
CA THR A 312 13.91 31.74 4.23
C THR A 312 14.56 33.13 4.14
N LYS A 313 15.89 33.23 4.01
CA LYS A 313 16.61 34.50 4.05
C LYS A 313 16.78 35.10 2.65
N SER A 314 16.08 36.20 2.34
CA SER A 314 16.29 36.94 1.09
C SER A 314 17.63 37.69 1.12
N VAL A 315 18.47 37.45 0.12
CA VAL A 315 19.73 38.17 -0.10
C VAL A 315 19.63 38.91 -1.42
N LYS A 316 19.84 40.23 -1.39
CA LYS A 316 19.93 41.05 -2.62
C LYS A 316 21.35 40.91 -3.18
N LYS A 317 21.51 40.34 -4.37
CA LYS A 317 22.78 40.48 -5.11
C LYS A 317 22.73 41.74 -5.94
N LYS A 318 23.64 42.69 -5.70
CA LYS A 318 23.90 43.77 -6.66
C LYS A 318 24.67 43.17 -7.84
N ARG A 319 24.00 42.96 -8.98
CA ARG A 319 24.65 42.89 -10.29
C ARG A 319 24.16 44.07 -11.12
N ALA A 320 25.04 44.60 -11.98
CA ALA A 320 24.97 45.95 -12.55
C ALA A 320 23.67 46.32 -13.30
N PHE A 321 22.79 45.37 -13.66
CA PHE A 321 21.57 45.69 -14.41
C PHE A 321 20.30 44.88 -14.04
N VAL A 322 20.32 44.01 -13.02
CA VAL A 322 19.11 43.30 -12.53
C VAL A 322 19.19 43.09 -11.01
N ALA A 323 18.18 43.55 -10.28
CA ALA A 323 18.02 43.29 -8.86
C ALA A 323 17.50 41.86 -8.65
N GLU A 324 18.39 40.88 -8.70
CA GLU A 324 18.03 39.48 -8.45
C GLU A 324 18.06 39.20 -6.94
N SER A 325 16.90 38.87 -6.35
CA SER A 325 16.80 38.44 -4.96
C SER A 325 16.87 36.92 -4.89
N THR A 326 17.96 36.37 -4.35
CA THR A 326 18.09 34.92 -4.11
C THR A 326 17.79 34.65 -2.64
N ARG A 327 16.95 33.65 -2.35
CA ARG A 327 16.74 33.20 -0.96
C ARG A 327 17.80 32.16 -0.60
N MET A 328 18.53 32.40 0.49
CA MET A 328 19.54 31.51 1.03
C MET A 328 18.94 30.65 2.15
N PRO A 329 19.46 29.42 2.34
CA PRO A 329 19.07 28.61 3.48
C PRO A 329 19.54 29.26 4.78
N ALA A 330 18.73 29.16 5.83
CA ALA A 330 19.06 29.68 7.15
C ALA A 330 19.14 28.54 8.17
N PRO A 331 20.16 28.50 9.06
CA PRO A 331 20.23 27.55 10.17
C PRO A 331 18.94 27.45 11.00
N ALA A 332 18.29 28.60 11.23
CA ALA A 332 17.02 28.68 11.94
C ALA A 332 15.87 27.91 11.26
N ALA A 333 15.94 27.69 9.94
CA ALA A 333 14.93 26.93 9.22
C ALA A 333 14.96 25.43 9.57
N CYS A 334 16.12 24.89 9.94
CA CYS A 334 16.27 23.49 10.33
C CYS A 334 15.57 23.21 11.67
N VAL A 335 15.76 24.09 12.65
CA VAL A 335 15.21 23.95 14.02
C VAL A 335 13.75 24.37 14.15
N ALA A 336 13.13 24.87 13.07
CA ALA A 336 11.69 25.07 13.02
C ALA A 336 10.92 23.73 12.99
N CYS A 337 11.56 22.66 12.50
CA CYS A 337 10.99 21.31 12.43
C CYS A 337 11.79 20.26 13.21
N HIS A 338 13.07 20.50 13.46
CA HIS A 338 13.97 19.58 14.16
C HIS A 338 14.40 20.13 15.53
N GLN A 339 14.94 19.24 16.37
CA GLN A 339 15.47 19.58 17.69
C GLN A 339 16.72 20.49 17.59
N PRO A 340 17.11 21.19 18.68
CA PRO A 340 18.37 21.93 18.74
C PRO A 340 19.59 21.08 18.35
N GLY A 341 20.56 21.67 17.65
CA GLY A 341 21.75 20.98 17.11
C GLY A 341 21.71 20.75 15.58
N TYR A 342 20.52 20.76 14.98
CA TYR A 342 20.36 20.68 13.51
C TYR A 342 20.70 21.97 12.76
N ASP A 343 20.71 23.10 13.46
CA ASP A 343 21.11 24.42 12.95
C ASP A 343 22.59 24.46 12.51
N SER A 344 23.45 23.71 13.20
CA SER A 344 24.87 23.59 12.85
C SER A 344 25.14 22.55 11.77
N MET A 345 24.27 21.54 11.64
CA MET A 345 24.42 20.40 10.74
C MET A 345 24.65 20.79 9.27
N LEU A 346 23.93 21.82 8.79
CA LEU A 346 24.09 22.30 7.42
C LEU A 346 25.53 22.76 7.13
N LYS A 347 26.17 23.44 8.10
CA LYS A 347 27.56 23.90 7.96
C LYS A 347 28.52 22.72 7.88
N ASP A 348 28.29 21.66 8.66
CA ASP A 348 29.14 20.47 8.63
C ASP A 348 29.00 19.72 7.32
N TRP A 349 27.78 19.57 6.80
CA TRP A 349 27.57 19.00 5.49
C TRP A 349 28.33 19.80 4.44
N GLN A 350 28.17 21.12 4.41
CA GLN A 350 28.88 21.99 3.46
C GLN A 350 30.40 21.82 3.58
N HIS A 351 30.93 21.74 4.80
CA HIS A 351 32.35 21.53 5.06
C HIS A 351 32.82 20.15 4.58
N SER A 352 32.21 19.07 5.07
CA SER A 352 32.59 17.69 4.73
C SER A 352 32.48 17.42 3.23
N PHE A 353 31.42 17.91 2.56
CA PHE A 353 31.30 17.76 1.12
C PHE A 353 32.32 18.58 0.33
N LYS A 354 32.78 19.73 0.84
CA LYS A 354 33.88 20.48 0.21
C LYS A 354 35.15 19.63 0.16
N PHE A 355 35.49 18.91 1.24
CA PHE A 355 36.64 18.00 1.24
C PHE A 355 36.42 16.79 0.32
N MET A 356 35.26 16.15 0.40
CA MET A 356 34.95 14.99 -0.45
C MET A 356 34.97 15.35 -1.94
N LEU A 357 34.38 16.47 -2.34
CA LEU A 357 34.41 16.94 -3.73
C LEU A 357 35.83 17.28 -4.20
N ASN A 358 36.66 17.90 -3.37
CA ASN A 358 38.05 18.16 -3.71
C ASN A 358 38.82 16.84 -3.94
N TYR A 359 38.67 15.89 -3.02
CA TYR A 359 39.30 14.57 -3.11
C TYR A 359 38.87 13.80 -4.36
N VAL A 360 37.56 13.64 -4.57
CA VAL A 360 37.01 12.92 -5.72
C VAL A 360 37.38 13.61 -7.03
N GLY A 361 37.34 14.94 -7.09
CA GLY A 361 37.75 15.70 -8.27
C GLY A 361 39.22 15.45 -8.66
N LYS A 362 40.13 15.42 -7.68
CA LYS A 362 41.55 15.07 -7.92
C LYS A 362 41.71 13.63 -8.41
N ARG A 363 40.92 12.69 -7.89
CA ARG A 363 40.95 11.28 -8.32
C ARG A 363 40.45 11.12 -9.75
N ILE A 364 39.36 11.79 -10.13
CA ILE A 364 38.87 11.83 -11.51
C ILE A 364 39.97 12.34 -12.43
N HIS A 365 40.58 13.49 -12.10
CA HIS A 365 41.65 14.05 -12.92
C HIS A 365 42.89 13.14 -13.04
N THR A 366 43.26 12.45 -11.96
CA THR A 366 44.37 11.48 -11.99
C THR A 366 44.05 10.28 -12.88
N ALA A 367 42.81 9.80 -12.87
CA ALA A 367 42.40 8.69 -13.73
C ALA A 367 42.39 9.09 -15.21
N GLU A 368 42.12 10.36 -15.54
CA GLU A 368 42.18 10.88 -16.91
C GLU A 368 43.58 10.76 -17.54
N THR A 369 44.65 10.85 -16.75
CA THR A 369 46.04 10.82 -17.28
C THR A 369 46.52 9.42 -17.69
N ALA A 370 45.82 8.34 -17.33
CA ALA A 370 46.16 6.97 -17.76
C ALA A 370 45.98 6.75 -19.28
N LYS A 371 46.48 5.62 -19.84
CA LYS A 371 46.26 5.27 -21.26
C LYS A 371 44.76 5.21 -21.60
N ARG A 372 44.39 5.63 -22.81
CA ARG A 372 42.99 5.66 -23.29
C ARG A 372 42.48 4.23 -23.57
N SER A 373 41.26 3.94 -23.14
CA SER A 373 40.48 2.76 -23.52
C SER A 373 38.99 3.13 -23.54
N GLU A 374 38.17 2.37 -24.28
CA GLU A 374 36.73 2.67 -24.40
C GLU A 374 36.02 2.53 -23.04
N ASN A 375 36.38 1.51 -22.26
CA ASN A 375 35.87 1.33 -20.89
C ASN A 375 36.22 2.52 -19.98
N LYS A 376 37.45 3.04 -20.07
CA LYS A 376 37.87 4.23 -19.33
C LYS A 376 37.06 5.46 -19.72
N LYS A 377 36.82 5.68 -21.03
CA LYS A 377 36.04 6.83 -21.52
C LYS A 377 34.62 6.83 -20.94
N LYS A 378 33.98 5.66 -20.87
CA LYS A 378 32.67 5.48 -20.23
C LYS A 378 32.71 5.82 -18.74
N ILE A 379 33.64 5.23 -17.98
CA ILE A 379 33.76 5.46 -16.51
C ILE A 379 34.01 6.94 -16.20
N ILE A 380 34.91 7.60 -16.95
CA ILE A 380 35.19 9.03 -16.76
C ILE A 380 33.97 9.89 -17.10
N GLY A 381 33.21 9.55 -18.15
CA GLY A 381 31.97 10.22 -18.49
C GLY A 381 30.91 10.12 -17.38
N GLU A 382 30.70 8.93 -16.84
CA GLU A 382 29.79 8.71 -15.71
C GLU A 382 30.27 9.42 -14.43
N ALA A 383 31.58 9.42 -14.18
CA ALA A 383 32.20 10.11 -13.06
C ALA A 383 31.98 11.63 -13.12
N HIS A 384 32.21 12.26 -14.28
CA HIS A 384 31.94 13.70 -14.47
C HIS A 384 30.46 14.03 -14.34
N HIS A 385 29.59 13.19 -14.86
CA HIS A 385 28.14 13.38 -14.74
C HIS A 385 27.69 13.37 -13.28
N ASN A 386 28.07 12.34 -12.52
CA ASN A 386 27.73 12.22 -11.10
C ASN A 386 28.37 13.33 -10.26
N PHE A 387 29.65 13.61 -10.49
CA PHE A 387 30.36 14.69 -9.81
C PHE A 387 29.72 16.06 -10.07
N GLY A 388 29.36 16.32 -11.33
CA GLY A 388 28.66 17.53 -11.76
C GLY A 388 27.29 17.67 -11.12
N LEU A 389 26.50 16.58 -11.06
CA LEU A 389 25.20 16.56 -10.39
C LEU A 389 25.33 16.90 -8.89
N VAL A 390 26.28 16.27 -8.19
CA VAL A 390 26.49 16.52 -6.75
C VAL A 390 27.02 17.94 -6.49
N LYS A 391 27.99 18.40 -7.29
CA LYS A 391 28.57 19.74 -7.15
C LYS A 391 27.57 20.84 -7.48
N GLY A 392 26.88 20.76 -8.61
CA GLY A 392 25.90 21.74 -9.06
C GLY A 392 24.58 21.67 -8.29
N GLY A 393 24.21 20.47 -7.84
CA GLY A 393 23.00 20.26 -7.05
C GLY A 393 23.12 20.69 -5.60
N HIS A 394 24.33 21.02 -5.12
CA HIS A 394 24.66 21.28 -3.72
C HIS A 394 24.28 20.11 -2.78
N PRO A 395 25.25 19.40 -2.21
CA PRO A 395 25.00 18.12 -1.53
C PRO A 395 23.96 18.13 -0.41
N ALA A 396 23.74 19.27 0.24
CA ALA A 396 22.74 19.43 1.29
C ALA A 396 21.29 19.20 0.82
N HIS A 397 20.99 19.31 -0.48
CA HIS A 397 19.66 18.96 -0.99
C HIS A 397 19.39 17.46 -0.88
N ASN A 398 20.42 16.61 -0.94
CA ASN A 398 20.26 15.18 -0.69
C ASN A 398 21.60 14.58 -0.25
N VAL A 399 21.87 14.67 1.05
CA VAL A 399 23.15 14.28 1.66
C VAL A 399 23.46 12.81 1.38
N GLU A 400 22.46 11.95 1.54
CA GLU A 400 22.62 10.51 1.38
C GLU A 400 22.87 10.12 -0.08
N TYR A 401 22.09 10.65 -1.02
CA TYR A 401 22.34 10.37 -2.43
C TYR A 401 23.67 10.95 -2.90
N SER A 402 24.05 12.14 -2.42
CA SER A 402 25.33 12.77 -2.75
C SER A 402 26.52 11.93 -2.32
N VAL A 403 26.52 11.41 -1.09
CA VAL A 403 27.63 10.59 -0.60
C VAL A 403 27.68 9.23 -1.30
N LYS A 404 26.53 8.61 -1.60
CA LYS A 404 26.45 7.36 -2.38
C LYS A 404 26.97 7.56 -3.81
N LEU A 405 26.60 8.65 -4.49
CA LEU A 405 27.10 9.00 -5.82
C LEU A 405 28.61 9.22 -5.81
N LEU A 406 29.14 10.01 -4.87
CA LEU A 406 30.57 10.25 -4.75
C LEU A 406 31.35 8.97 -4.43
N LYS A 407 30.80 8.09 -3.58
CA LYS A 407 31.40 6.78 -3.28
C LYS A 407 31.43 5.89 -4.51
N PHE A 408 30.32 5.74 -5.22
CA PHE A 408 30.26 4.97 -6.45
C PHE A 408 31.23 5.51 -7.51
N THR A 409 31.22 6.82 -7.74
CA THR A 409 32.17 7.47 -8.65
C THR A 409 33.61 7.19 -8.26
N LEU A 410 33.95 7.27 -6.98
CA LEU A 410 35.31 6.96 -6.50
C LEU A 410 35.66 5.49 -6.71
N ASP A 411 34.76 4.57 -6.36
CA ASP A 411 34.96 3.11 -6.53
C ASP A 411 35.18 2.74 -8.00
N GLU A 412 34.45 3.34 -8.95
CA GLU A 412 34.66 3.11 -10.39
C GLU A 412 35.94 3.77 -10.92
N VAL A 413 36.23 5.00 -10.50
CA VAL A 413 37.45 5.73 -10.90
C VAL A 413 38.71 5.03 -10.39
N ASP A 414 38.67 4.46 -9.19
CA ASP A 414 39.82 3.78 -8.60
C ASP A 414 40.21 2.51 -9.37
N LYS A 415 39.26 1.83 -10.05
CA LYS A 415 39.55 0.67 -10.91
C LYS A 415 40.41 1.00 -12.12
N ILE A 416 40.38 2.26 -12.58
CA ILE A 416 41.09 2.72 -13.78
C ILE A 416 42.24 3.70 -13.46
N SER A 417 42.40 4.04 -12.18
CA SER A 417 43.40 5.02 -11.77
C SER A 417 44.78 4.36 -11.65
N PRO A 418 45.83 4.99 -12.21
CA PRO A 418 47.18 4.41 -12.18
C PRO A 418 47.87 4.56 -10.83
N LYS A 419 47.28 5.30 -9.88
CA LYS A 419 47.87 5.58 -8.56
C LYS A 419 47.07 4.93 -7.43
N PRO A 420 47.75 4.34 -6.42
CA PRO A 420 47.11 3.81 -5.21
C PRO A 420 46.23 4.86 -4.54
N VAL A 421 45.15 4.40 -3.91
CA VAL A 421 44.24 5.23 -3.13
C VAL A 421 44.85 5.45 -1.75
N SER A 422 45.24 6.69 -1.42
CA SER A 422 45.60 7.07 -0.06
C SER A 422 44.54 8.00 0.54
N ASP A 423 44.35 7.92 1.86
CA ASP A 423 43.59 8.93 2.65
C ASP A 423 42.15 9.17 2.20
N ARG A 424 41.45 8.09 1.81
CA ARG A 424 40.03 8.18 1.44
C ARG A 424 39.21 8.80 2.57
N PRO A 425 38.35 9.82 2.29
CA PRO A 425 37.52 10.44 3.31
C PRO A 425 36.68 9.42 4.07
N LYS A 426 36.62 9.51 5.41
CA LYS A 426 35.93 8.54 6.29
C LYS A 426 34.51 8.21 5.81
N ALA A 427 33.75 9.23 5.40
CA ALA A 427 32.39 9.09 4.88
C ALA A 427 32.27 8.21 3.61
N LEU A 428 33.36 8.07 2.85
CA LEU A 428 33.39 7.31 1.59
C LEU A 428 34.09 5.95 1.74
N ARG A 429 34.76 5.66 2.87
CA ARG A 429 35.58 4.44 3.05
C ARG A 429 34.74 3.16 2.98
N THR A 430 33.66 3.12 3.77
CA THR A 430 32.73 1.99 3.82
C THR A 430 31.38 2.40 3.25
N SER A 431 30.47 1.43 3.06
CA SER A 431 29.10 1.68 2.58
C SER A 431 28.25 2.50 3.56
N ASP A 432 28.65 2.56 4.83
CA ASP A 432 27.93 3.16 5.96
C ASP A 432 28.74 4.21 6.73
N GLY A 433 29.98 4.50 6.29
CA GLY A 433 30.87 5.45 7.00
C GLY A 433 30.31 6.87 7.08
N TYR A 434 29.37 7.22 6.19
CA TYR A 434 28.67 8.49 6.22
C TYR A 434 27.68 8.63 7.39
N CYS A 435 27.17 7.53 7.95
CA CYS A 435 26.19 7.55 9.03
C CYS A 435 26.77 8.27 10.26
N ALA A 436 27.92 7.80 10.74
CA ALA A 436 28.62 8.43 11.86
C ALA A 436 29.14 9.82 11.49
N THR A 437 29.74 9.98 10.31
CA THR A 437 30.50 11.21 9.98
C THR A 437 29.66 12.40 9.52
N LEU A 438 28.50 12.16 8.89
CA LEU A 438 27.64 13.23 8.38
C LEU A 438 26.37 13.45 9.20
N CYS A 439 25.88 12.44 9.92
CA CYS A 439 24.58 12.50 10.57
C CYS A 439 24.68 12.33 12.10
N HIS A 440 25.24 11.23 12.58
CA HIS A 440 25.19 10.88 14.01
C HIS A 440 26.28 11.55 14.86
N ASN A 441 27.32 12.12 14.26
CA ASN A 441 28.40 12.79 15.01
C ASN A 441 27.89 13.87 15.97
N ARG A 442 26.85 14.62 15.58
CA ARG A 442 26.26 15.68 16.41
C ARG A 442 25.07 15.24 17.23
N LEU A 443 24.27 14.34 16.68
CA LEU A 443 23.03 13.89 17.33
C LEU A 443 23.31 12.97 18.52
N GLY A 444 24.54 12.46 18.63
CA GLY A 444 24.88 11.43 19.58
C GLY A 444 24.37 10.07 19.10
N MET A 445 24.97 9.03 19.67
CA MET A 445 24.48 7.66 19.57
C MET A 445 24.31 7.16 21.01
N PRO A 446 23.32 6.28 21.28
CA PRO A 446 23.15 5.71 22.61
C PRO A 446 24.47 5.11 23.12
N GLU A 447 24.75 5.29 24.40
CA GLU A 447 25.90 4.63 25.05
C GLU A 447 25.62 3.15 25.22
N ASN A 448 24.52 2.85 25.92
CA ASN A 448 23.98 1.52 26.13
C ASN A 448 22.49 1.52 25.77
N LEU A 449 21.97 0.38 25.35
CA LEU A 449 20.55 0.21 25.06
C LEU A 449 20.12 -1.23 25.35
N LEU A 450 18.84 -1.44 25.66
CA LEU A 450 18.29 -2.77 25.89
C LEU A 450 17.82 -3.36 24.55
N PHE A 451 18.60 -4.28 23.97
CA PHE A 451 18.28 -4.94 22.71
C PHE A 451 17.07 -5.86 22.87
N GLN A 452 16.02 -5.59 22.07
CA GLN A 452 14.72 -6.28 22.11
C GLN A 452 14.07 -6.34 23.51
N GLY A 453 14.40 -5.40 24.40
CA GLY A 453 13.89 -5.39 25.76
C GLY A 453 14.42 -6.51 26.66
N LYS A 454 15.49 -7.21 26.25
CA LYS A 454 16.00 -8.41 26.92
C LYS A 454 17.48 -8.36 27.26
N VAL A 455 18.32 -7.81 26.39
CA VAL A 455 19.79 -7.90 26.53
C VAL A 455 20.40 -6.51 26.61
N ASP A 456 21.20 -6.24 27.65
CA ASP A 456 21.96 -5.00 27.73
C ASP A 456 23.03 -4.96 26.64
N PHE A 457 22.91 -3.99 25.74
CA PHE A 457 23.79 -3.82 24.59
C PHE A 457 24.66 -2.57 24.73
N PRO A 458 25.97 -2.72 24.98
CA PRO A 458 26.90 -1.59 25.08
C PRO A 458 27.29 -1.09 23.69
N HIS A 459 26.44 -0.21 23.13
CA HIS A 459 26.54 0.23 21.75
C HIS A 459 27.85 0.96 21.43
N GLN A 460 28.39 1.77 22.35
CA GLN A 460 29.64 2.51 22.09
C GLN A 460 30.86 1.60 22.02
N ASP A 461 30.92 0.53 22.82
CA ASP A 461 32.06 -0.40 22.80
C ASP A 461 32.16 -1.13 21.46
N HIS A 462 31.01 -1.52 20.92
CA HIS A 462 30.94 -2.17 19.60
C HIS A 462 31.41 -1.26 18.46
N ILE A 463 31.19 0.05 18.55
CA ILE A 463 31.52 0.99 17.49
C ILE A 463 32.92 1.60 17.67
N ARG A 464 33.28 2.03 18.88
CA ARG A 464 34.54 2.73 19.16
C ARG A 464 35.69 1.78 19.43
N THR A 465 35.45 0.75 20.25
CA THR A 465 36.49 -0.18 20.70
C THR A 465 36.72 -1.28 19.67
N LEU A 466 35.63 -1.89 19.18
CA LEU A 466 35.71 -2.98 18.19
C LEU A 466 35.74 -2.50 16.73
N GLY A 467 35.39 -1.23 16.47
CA GLY A 467 35.40 -0.67 15.10
C GLY A 467 34.36 -1.29 14.16
N THR A 468 33.27 -1.84 14.71
CA THR A 468 32.25 -2.56 13.92
C THR A 468 31.52 -1.61 12.98
N SER A 469 31.26 -2.05 11.74
CA SER A 469 30.46 -1.29 10.78
C SER A 469 28.99 -1.22 11.22
N CYS A 470 28.37 -0.06 11.06
CA CYS A 470 26.95 0.17 11.36
C CYS A 470 26.06 -0.81 10.58
N GLY A 471 26.42 -1.09 9.32
CA GLY A 471 25.73 -1.98 8.41
C GLY A 471 25.78 -3.46 8.79
N ARG A 472 26.54 -3.85 9.82
CA ARG A 472 26.48 -5.20 10.39
C ARG A 472 25.17 -5.40 11.17
N CYS A 473 24.72 -4.37 11.87
CA CYS A 473 23.57 -4.43 12.77
C CYS A 473 22.35 -3.67 12.24
N HIS A 474 22.57 -2.58 11.51
CA HIS A 474 21.53 -1.73 10.93
C HIS A 474 21.42 -1.92 9.42
N SER A 475 20.24 -1.62 8.88
CA SER A 475 20.05 -1.55 7.44
C SER A 475 20.67 -0.27 6.88
N VAL A 476 21.50 -0.41 5.85
CA VAL A 476 22.09 0.70 5.08
C VAL A 476 21.11 1.26 4.05
N GLU A 477 20.03 0.53 3.76
CA GLU A 477 18.97 0.96 2.84
C GLU A 477 17.76 1.55 3.59
N GLN A 478 17.39 0.95 4.72
CA GLN A 478 16.27 1.39 5.54
C GLN A 478 16.80 1.99 6.85
N HIS A 479 17.05 3.31 6.83
CA HIS A 479 17.51 4.02 8.03
C HIS A 479 16.61 3.77 9.24
N GLY A 480 17.21 3.55 10.40
CA GLY A 480 16.52 3.27 11.66
C GLY A 480 16.10 1.81 11.84
N LEU A 481 16.19 0.98 10.80
CA LEU A 481 15.92 -0.45 10.93
C LEU A 481 17.17 -1.18 11.46
N THR A 482 17.01 -1.84 12.60
CA THR A 482 17.97 -2.83 13.10
C THR A 482 17.63 -4.19 12.49
N LYS A 483 18.56 -4.75 11.71
CA LYS A 483 18.42 -6.09 11.10
C LYS A 483 19.05 -7.21 11.93
N LEU A 484 19.76 -6.83 12.99
CA LEU A 484 20.43 -7.76 13.90
C LEU A 484 19.41 -8.68 14.57
N THR A 485 19.78 -9.95 14.73
CA THR A 485 19.04 -10.97 15.49
C THR A 485 19.87 -11.46 16.67
N LEU A 486 19.23 -12.02 17.70
CA LEU A 486 19.94 -12.61 18.84
C LEU A 486 20.94 -13.70 18.41
N ALA A 487 20.56 -14.55 17.44
CA ALA A 487 21.48 -15.56 16.89
C ALA A 487 22.77 -14.94 16.31
N GLN A 488 22.69 -13.75 15.73
CA GLN A 488 23.87 -13.06 15.21
C GLN A 488 24.75 -12.47 16.31
N CYS A 489 24.19 -12.04 17.45
CA CYS A 489 24.99 -11.67 18.62
C CYS A 489 25.82 -12.86 19.12
N ASN A 490 25.21 -14.04 19.11
CA ASN A 490 25.79 -15.27 19.64
C ASN A 490 27.01 -15.75 18.83
N THR A 491 27.11 -15.38 17.55
CA THR A 491 28.30 -15.69 16.72
C THR A 491 29.62 -15.14 17.26
N CYS A 492 29.58 -14.09 18.08
CA CYS A 492 30.76 -13.55 18.76
C CYS A 492 30.71 -13.83 20.27
N HIS A 493 29.52 -13.72 20.90
CA HIS A 493 29.43 -13.83 22.36
C HIS A 493 29.37 -15.27 22.91
N HIS A 494 28.81 -16.27 22.21
CA HIS A 494 28.80 -17.66 22.73
C HIS A 494 30.21 -18.25 22.82
N GLN A 495 31.11 -17.87 21.92
CA GLN A 495 32.51 -18.31 21.94
C GLN A 495 33.28 -17.78 23.17
N GLU A 496 32.98 -16.55 23.61
CA GLU A 496 33.61 -15.92 24.77
C GLU A 496 33.07 -16.42 26.11
N LEU A 497 31.85 -16.97 26.13
CA LEU A 497 31.12 -17.38 27.34
C LEU A 497 31.41 -18.80 27.84
N LYS A 498 32.28 -19.56 27.16
CA LYS A 498 32.58 -20.97 27.47
C LYS A 498 33.00 -21.23 28.94
N ASN A 499 33.49 -20.20 29.65
CA ASN A 499 34.05 -20.33 30.99
C ASN A 499 33.40 -19.40 32.04
N GLU A 500 32.26 -18.78 31.76
CA GLU A 500 31.60 -17.81 32.66
C GLU A 500 30.10 -18.12 32.86
N GLU A 501 29.80 -19.24 33.52
CA GLU A 501 28.45 -19.79 33.73
C GLU A 501 27.43 -18.79 34.29
N GLY A 502 27.86 -17.87 35.15
CA GLY A 502 27.00 -16.83 35.74
C GLY A 502 26.45 -15.82 34.73
N ARG A 503 26.97 -15.79 33.50
CA ARG A 503 26.53 -14.87 32.43
C ARG A 503 25.48 -15.46 31.51
N CYS A 504 25.26 -16.78 31.50
CA CYS A 504 24.19 -17.43 30.73
C CYS A 504 22.81 -16.89 31.13
N ALA A 505 22.59 -16.68 32.43
CA ALA A 505 21.34 -16.16 32.98
C ALA A 505 20.99 -14.73 32.53
N ASN A 506 21.97 -13.93 32.08
CA ASN A 506 21.73 -12.58 31.55
C ASN A 506 20.95 -12.61 30.22
N CYS A 507 21.05 -13.70 29.46
CA CYS A 507 20.35 -13.89 28.19
C CYS A 507 19.25 -14.98 28.29
N HIS A 508 19.45 -16.01 29.10
CA HIS A 508 18.54 -17.16 29.32
C HIS A 508 17.78 -17.07 30.65
N GLY A 509 17.22 -15.90 30.94
CA GLY A 509 16.57 -15.63 32.22
C GLY A 509 15.32 -16.47 32.47
N THR A 510 14.62 -16.91 31.42
CA THR A 510 13.43 -17.77 31.53
C THR A 510 13.79 -19.18 31.93
N GLU A 511 14.72 -19.78 31.19
CA GLU A 511 15.24 -21.13 31.44
C GLU A 511 15.84 -21.19 32.84
N ASN A 512 16.64 -20.17 33.22
CA ASN A 512 17.17 -20.04 34.56
C ASN A 512 16.08 -19.93 35.65
N GLN A 513 15.03 -19.14 35.44
CA GLN A 513 13.92 -19.02 36.40
C GLN A 513 13.17 -20.34 36.60
N LEU A 514 12.93 -21.11 35.53
CA LEU A 514 12.30 -22.42 35.62
C LEU A 514 13.22 -23.43 36.29
N PHE A 515 14.50 -23.47 35.91
CA PHE A 515 15.50 -24.34 36.53
C PHE A 515 15.61 -24.10 38.04
N ASN A 516 15.42 -22.86 38.49
CA ASN A 516 15.39 -22.48 39.91
C ASN A 516 14.02 -22.63 40.59
N GLY A 517 12.96 -23.04 39.90
CA GLY A 517 11.60 -23.16 40.46
C GLY A 517 10.98 -21.81 40.85
N LYS A 518 11.50 -20.69 40.31
CA LYS A 518 11.16 -19.32 40.74
C LYS A 518 10.79 -18.45 39.56
N LEU A 519 9.55 -18.61 39.11
CA LEU A 519 9.03 -17.81 38.01
C LEU A 519 8.38 -16.54 38.54
N SER A 520 8.83 -15.38 38.04
CA SER A 520 8.34 -14.08 38.51
C SER A 520 6.81 -13.98 38.40
N GLY A 521 6.11 -13.73 39.52
CA GLY A 521 4.65 -13.58 39.55
C GLY A 521 3.84 -14.89 39.65
N PHE A 522 4.51 -16.01 39.93
CA PHE A 522 3.91 -17.28 40.33
C PHE A 522 4.47 -17.70 41.70
N GLU A 523 3.79 -18.63 42.35
CA GLU A 523 4.29 -19.22 43.59
C GLU A 523 5.57 -20.01 43.29
N ALA A 524 6.54 -19.95 44.20
CA ALA A 524 7.79 -20.68 44.03
C ALA A 524 7.53 -22.17 44.22
N GLY A 525 8.03 -22.98 43.29
CA GLY A 525 8.09 -24.44 43.41
C GLY A 525 9.48 -24.91 43.80
N ASP A 526 9.66 -26.22 43.79
CA ASP A 526 10.97 -26.82 44.03
C ASP A 526 11.91 -26.57 42.83
N PRO A 527 13.19 -26.24 43.09
CA PRO A 527 14.19 -26.12 42.04
C PRO A 527 14.44 -27.48 41.39
N ASN A 528 14.93 -27.48 40.14
CA ASN A 528 15.29 -28.71 39.47
C ASN A 528 16.34 -29.48 40.32
N PRO A 529 16.17 -30.79 40.56
CA PRO A 529 17.12 -31.59 41.33
C PRO A 529 18.58 -31.48 40.85
N MET A 530 18.79 -31.23 39.54
CA MET A 530 20.10 -31.07 38.92
C MET A 530 20.80 -29.75 39.26
N LEU A 531 20.10 -28.75 39.81
CA LEU A 531 20.63 -27.40 40.09
C LEU A 531 21.92 -27.38 40.94
N ARG A 532 22.11 -28.39 41.80
CA ARG A 532 23.27 -28.45 42.71
C ARG A 532 24.52 -29.10 42.12
N GLN A 533 24.39 -29.81 41.01
CA GLN A 533 25.45 -30.70 40.50
C GLN A 533 25.74 -30.52 39.01
N VAL A 534 24.84 -29.91 38.26
CA VAL A 534 24.93 -29.78 36.79
C VAL A 534 24.87 -28.30 36.42
N SER A 535 25.80 -27.87 35.57
CA SER A 535 25.82 -26.54 34.98
C SER A 535 25.16 -26.51 33.59
N CYS A 536 24.87 -25.30 33.09
CA CYS A 536 24.21 -25.16 31.79
C CYS A 536 25.02 -25.79 30.65
N THR A 537 26.35 -25.70 30.70
CA THR A 537 27.25 -26.20 29.64
C THR A 537 27.46 -27.71 29.67
N ASP A 538 27.06 -28.37 30.75
CA ASP A 538 27.09 -29.84 30.84
C ASP A 538 26.01 -30.47 29.93
N CYS A 539 24.92 -29.74 29.68
CA CYS A 539 23.84 -30.17 28.77
C CYS A 539 23.84 -29.42 27.42
N HIS A 540 24.42 -28.22 27.36
CA HIS A 540 24.39 -27.37 26.18
C HIS A 540 25.79 -27.10 25.61
N ASP A 541 26.04 -27.56 24.38
CA ASP A 541 27.22 -27.15 23.62
C ASP A 541 27.00 -25.75 23.00
N VAL A 542 27.88 -24.82 23.35
CA VAL A 542 27.83 -23.40 22.92
C VAL A 542 28.98 -23.03 21.98
N THR A 543 29.81 -23.99 21.55
CA THR A 543 31.14 -23.72 20.99
C THR A 543 31.17 -23.08 19.59
N ASP A 544 30.06 -23.07 18.86
CA ASP A 544 29.97 -22.46 17.51
C ASP A 544 28.76 -21.54 17.30
N GLY A 545 27.96 -21.29 18.35
CA GLY A 545 26.73 -20.51 18.24
C GLY A 545 25.61 -21.21 17.46
N SER A 546 25.73 -22.52 17.21
CA SER A 546 24.65 -23.35 16.68
C SER A 546 23.46 -23.40 17.64
N VAL A 547 22.29 -23.68 17.08
CA VAL A 547 21.07 -23.85 17.88
C VAL A 547 21.20 -25.17 18.63
N VAL A 548 21.09 -25.13 19.96
CA VAL A 548 20.99 -26.34 20.77
C VAL A 548 19.77 -27.14 20.31
N THR A 549 20.00 -28.40 19.92
CA THR A 549 18.91 -29.30 19.55
C THR A 549 18.60 -30.28 20.69
N VAL A 550 17.37 -30.80 20.67
CA VAL A 550 16.92 -31.82 21.63
C VAL A 550 17.80 -33.06 21.55
N GLU A 551 18.20 -33.47 20.35
CA GLU A 551 19.04 -34.65 20.14
C GLU A 551 20.42 -34.47 20.79
N ALA A 552 20.98 -33.26 20.74
CA ALA A 552 22.25 -32.94 21.40
C ALA A 552 22.12 -33.00 22.92
N VAL A 553 21.03 -32.46 23.48
CA VAL A 553 20.75 -32.53 24.93
C VAL A 553 20.50 -33.97 25.37
N ARG A 554 19.80 -34.76 24.55
CA ARG A 554 19.57 -36.20 24.80
C ARG A 554 20.90 -36.95 24.86
N ALA A 555 21.81 -36.69 23.91
CA ALA A 555 23.15 -37.27 23.94
C ALA A 555 23.93 -36.85 25.20
N ALA A 556 23.81 -35.59 25.64
CA ALA A 556 24.44 -35.11 26.86
C ALA A 556 23.89 -35.82 28.12
N CYS A 557 22.58 -36.02 28.22
CA CYS A 557 21.97 -36.77 29.33
C CYS A 557 22.53 -38.19 29.42
N LEU A 558 22.65 -38.88 28.27
CA LEU A 558 23.14 -40.25 28.19
C LEU A 558 24.65 -40.42 28.47
N ASN A 559 25.40 -39.31 28.59
CA ASN A 559 26.79 -39.37 29.04
C ASN A 559 26.91 -39.60 30.56
N CYS A 560 25.89 -39.21 31.33
CA CYS A 560 25.87 -39.36 32.79
C CYS A 560 24.81 -40.36 33.26
N HIS A 561 23.75 -40.58 32.49
CA HIS A 561 22.59 -41.40 32.83
C HIS A 561 22.43 -42.61 31.90
N GLU A 562 21.69 -43.63 32.37
CA GLU A 562 21.34 -44.82 31.59
C GLU A 562 20.37 -44.50 30.45
N LYS A 563 20.18 -45.44 29.53
CA LYS A 563 19.45 -45.24 28.26
C LYS A 563 18.01 -44.78 28.47
N GLU A 564 17.38 -45.26 29.54
CA GLU A 564 16.01 -45.01 29.96
C GLU A 564 15.75 -43.52 30.24
N TYR A 565 16.78 -42.75 30.63
CA TYR A 565 16.66 -41.30 30.79
C TYR A 565 16.46 -40.56 29.46
N GLY A 566 16.89 -41.16 28.34
CA GLY A 566 16.56 -40.64 27.01
C GLY A 566 15.06 -40.68 26.75
N ASP A 567 14.40 -41.76 27.16
CA ASP A 567 12.96 -41.93 26.98
C ASP A 567 12.17 -41.02 27.94
N MET A 568 12.70 -40.75 29.13
CA MET A 568 12.15 -39.74 30.06
C MET A 568 12.16 -38.32 29.47
N LEU A 569 13.24 -37.93 28.77
CA LEU A 569 13.28 -36.63 28.08
C LEU A 569 12.24 -36.55 26.96
N ASP A 570 12.04 -37.65 26.23
CA ASP A 570 11.02 -37.75 25.18
C ASP A 570 9.60 -37.59 25.79
N GLU A 571 9.33 -38.21 26.95
CA GLU A 571 8.09 -38.04 27.70
C GLU A 571 7.86 -36.59 28.17
N TRP A 572 8.91 -35.92 28.68
CA TRP A 572 8.81 -34.51 29.08
C TRP A 572 8.45 -33.58 27.92
N LEU A 573 9.04 -33.84 26.75
CA LEU A 573 8.74 -33.11 25.51
C LEU A 573 7.29 -33.32 25.07
N GLU A 574 6.82 -34.56 25.04
CA GLU A 574 5.45 -34.90 24.68
C GLU A 574 4.44 -34.26 25.64
N THR A 575 4.70 -34.34 26.94
CA THR A 575 3.85 -33.75 27.99
C THR A 575 3.76 -32.24 27.82
N GLY A 576 4.89 -31.55 27.66
CA GLY A 576 4.87 -30.10 27.47
C GLY A 576 4.23 -29.64 26.16
N ILE A 577 4.35 -30.42 25.08
CA ILE A 577 3.62 -30.17 23.81
C ILE A 577 2.12 -30.35 24.01
N SER A 578 1.69 -31.39 24.75
CA SER A 578 0.30 -31.62 25.09
C SER A 578 -0.29 -30.43 25.86
N HIS A 579 0.40 -29.99 26.93
CA HIS A 579 0.01 -28.83 27.73
C HIS A 579 -0.07 -27.54 26.91
N ARG A 580 0.90 -27.31 26.02
CA ARG A 580 0.87 -26.17 25.10
C ARG A 580 -0.39 -26.17 24.25
N ASN A 581 -0.71 -27.31 23.63
CA ASN A 581 -1.85 -27.43 22.72
C ASN A 581 -3.18 -27.27 23.48
N ASP A 582 -3.28 -27.80 24.69
CA ASP A 582 -4.46 -27.63 25.55
C ASP A 582 -4.65 -26.16 25.96
N LEU A 583 -3.58 -25.48 26.40
CA LEU A 583 -3.63 -24.05 26.73
C LEU A 583 -4.02 -23.19 25.52
N GLU A 584 -3.51 -23.48 24.32
CA GLU A 584 -3.89 -22.76 23.10
C GLU A 584 -5.38 -22.91 22.79
N LYS A 585 -5.94 -24.12 22.94
CA LYS A 585 -7.37 -24.36 22.77
C LYS A 585 -8.20 -23.58 23.78
N ARG A 586 -7.83 -23.64 25.06
CA ARG A 586 -8.50 -22.91 26.16
C ARG A 586 -8.47 -21.40 25.95
N ILE A 587 -7.34 -20.85 25.50
CA ILE A 587 -7.22 -19.42 25.19
C ILE A 587 -8.14 -19.03 24.04
N ALA A 588 -8.22 -19.83 22.97
CA ALA A 588 -9.09 -19.57 21.82
C ALA A 588 -10.59 -19.58 22.22
N GLU A 589 -10.97 -20.50 23.11
CA GLU A 589 -12.32 -20.53 23.69
C GLU A 589 -12.64 -19.25 24.47
N LEU A 590 -11.73 -18.79 25.33
CA LEU A 590 -11.90 -17.54 26.09
C LEU A 590 -11.98 -16.30 25.18
N GLN A 591 -11.18 -16.26 24.10
CA GLN A 591 -11.23 -15.17 23.12
C GLN A 591 -12.57 -15.12 22.38
N THR A 592 -13.07 -16.29 21.95
CA THR A 592 -14.39 -16.39 21.30
C THR A 592 -15.51 -15.93 22.23
N ALA A 593 -15.45 -16.29 23.51
CA ALA A 593 -16.42 -15.83 24.50
C ALA A 593 -16.38 -14.30 24.71
N SER A 594 -15.18 -13.71 24.68
CA SER A 594 -14.99 -12.25 24.73
C SER A 594 -15.62 -11.53 23.51
N ASP A 595 -15.44 -12.07 22.30
CA ASP A 595 -15.95 -11.48 21.06
C ASP A 595 -17.49 -11.47 21.00
N ASN A 596 -18.14 -12.41 21.70
CA ASN A 596 -19.60 -12.48 21.83
C ASN A 596 -20.21 -11.42 22.77
N LYS A 597 -19.39 -10.47 23.29
CA LYS A 597 -19.81 -9.30 24.09
C LYS A 597 -20.70 -9.62 25.30
N GLN A 598 -20.41 -10.69 26.02
CA GLN A 598 -21.10 -10.99 27.27
C GLN A 598 -20.88 -9.87 28.31
N LYS A 599 -21.97 -9.40 28.92
CA LYS A 599 -21.94 -8.32 29.92
C LYS A 599 -21.52 -8.89 31.27
N ILE A 600 -20.27 -8.65 31.66
CA ILE A 600 -19.74 -8.96 33.01
C ILE A 600 -19.60 -7.69 33.86
N SER A 601 -19.57 -7.84 35.19
CA SER A 601 -19.38 -6.71 36.10
C SER A 601 -17.96 -6.13 35.97
N ARG A 602 -17.77 -4.85 36.34
CA ARG A 602 -16.43 -4.20 36.33
C ARG A 602 -15.42 -4.91 37.25
N LYS A 603 -15.89 -5.57 38.32
CA LYS A 603 -15.06 -6.34 39.25
C LYS A 603 -14.60 -7.64 38.58
N ASP A 604 -15.50 -8.34 37.92
CA ASP A 604 -15.19 -9.58 37.21
C ASP A 604 -14.30 -9.33 35.99
N ALA A 605 -14.51 -8.22 35.26
CA ALA A 605 -13.64 -7.84 34.15
C ALA A 605 -12.17 -7.68 34.57
N LYS A 606 -11.91 -7.02 35.72
CA LYS A 606 -10.54 -6.89 36.26
C LYS A 606 -9.95 -8.23 36.70
N LEU A 607 -10.77 -9.11 37.27
CA LEU A 607 -10.34 -10.46 37.65
C LEU A 607 -9.97 -11.28 36.42
N VAL A 608 -10.84 -11.29 35.40
CA VAL A 608 -10.64 -11.98 34.13
C VAL A 608 -9.37 -11.49 33.45
N GLU A 609 -9.17 -10.17 33.34
CA GLU A 609 -7.96 -9.61 32.72
C GLU A 609 -6.68 -10.07 33.45
N ARG A 610 -6.67 -10.03 34.78
CA ARG A 610 -5.51 -10.44 35.58
C ARG A 610 -5.20 -11.93 35.40
N ARG A 611 -6.21 -12.80 35.48
CA ARG A 611 -6.08 -14.26 35.35
C ARG A 611 -5.69 -14.63 33.92
N PHE A 612 -6.29 -14.00 32.91
CA PHE A 612 -5.94 -14.22 31.51
C PHE A 612 -4.49 -13.84 31.20
N ARG A 613 -3.97 -12.74 31.78
CA ARG A 613 -2.56 -12.39 31.68
C ARG A 613 -1.63 -13.46 32.28
N ARG A 614 -2.04 -14.13 33.37
CA ARG A 614 -1.28 -15.25 33.95
C ARG A 614 -1.27 -16.45 33.02
N ILE A 615 -2.42 -16.85 32.47
CA ILE A 615 -2.52 -17.95 31.48
C ILE A 615 -1.61 -17.68 30.28
N ARG A 616 -1.67 -16.47 29.69
CA ARG A 616 -0.82 -16.07 28.56
C ARG A 616 0.67 -16.10 28.89
N LYS A 617 1.01 -15.81 30.15
CA LYS A 617 2.38 -15.87 30.64
C LYS A 617 2.85 -17.32 30.72
N VAL A 618 2.05 -18.23 31.29
CA VAL A 618 2.35 -19.68 31.31
C VAL A 618 2.49 -20.26 29.90
N GLU A 619 1.54 -19.97 29.01
CA GLU A 619 1.57 -20.39 27.59
C GLU A 619 2.88 -19.97 26.89
N SER A 620 3.40 -18.77 27.19
CA SER A 620 4.64 -18.28 26.57
C SER A 620 5.86 -19.15 26.89
N TYR A 621 5.88 -19.80 28.06
CA TYR A 621 6.96 -20.70 28.47
C TYR A 621 6.85 -22.07 27.81
N PHE A 622 5.64 -22.59 27.66
CA PHE A 622 5.38 -23.81 26.89
C PHE A 622 5.72 -23.64 25.40
N LYS A 623 5.68 -22.41 24.87
CA LYS A 623 6.15 -22.10 23.51
C LYS A 623 7.66 -22.09 23.34
N SER A 624 8.44 -21.80 24.39
CA SER A 624 9.90 -21.69 24.31
C SER A 624 10.65 -22.97 24.68
N MET A 625 9.96 -24.11 24.83
CA MET A 625 10.53 -25.38 25.36
C MET A 625 11.20 -25.26 26.73
N ALA A 626 11.04 -24.12 27.41
CA ALA A 626 11.72 -23.87 28.68
C ALA A 626 11.23 -24.78 29.81
N TYR A 627 10.02 -25.35 29.68
CA TYR A 627 9.44 -26.32 30.63
C TYR A 627 10.32 -27.54 30.89
N ILE A 628 11.17 -27.95 29.95
CA ILE A 628 12.08 -29.10 30.10
C ILE A 628 13.11 -28.85 31.22
N HIS A 629 13.40 -27.59 31.53
CA HIS A 629 14.36 -27.23 32.56
C HIS A 629 13.83 -27.51 33.97
N ASN A 630 12.52 -27.71 34.17
CA ASN A 630 11.95 -28.17 35.43
C ASN A 630 10.54 -28.73 35.18
N PRO A 631 10.42 -30.01 34.77
CA PRO A 631 9.14 -30.61 34.41
C PRO A 631 8.10 -30.57 35.54
N ASP A 632 8.51 -30.85 36.78
CA ASP A 632 7.62 -30.86 37.95
C ASP A 632 7.03 -29.46 38.22
N TYR A 633 7.89 -28.44 38.16
CA TYR A 633 7.42 -27.06 38.31
C TYR A 633 6.60 -26.60 37.10
N ALA A 634 6.92 -27.06 35.89
CA ALA A 634 6.13 -26.79 34.71
C ALA A 634 4.71 -27.38 34.81
N GLU A 635 4.56 -28.56 35.39
CA GLU A 635 3.25 -29.16 35.71
C GLU A 635 2.45 -28.25 36.65
N THR A 636 3.08 -27.81 37.74
CA THR A 636 2.45 -26.89 38.71
C THR A 636 1.97 -25.58 38.04
N LEU A 637 2.76 -25.05 37.10
CA LEU A 637 2.37 -23.86 36.33
C LEU A 637 1.22 -24.13 35.36
N TYR A 638 1.19 -25.31 34.73
CA TYR A 638 0.09 -25.74 33.87
C TYR A 638 -1.21 -25.86 34.68
N GLU A 639 -1.18 -26.55 35.81
CA GLU A 639 -2.34 -26.69 36.70
C GLU A 639 -2.87 -25.32 37.15
N SER A 640 -1.98 -24.39 37.53
CA SER A 640 -2.39 -23.03 37.89
C SER A 640 -3.03 -22.27 36.72
N ALA A 641 -2.58 -22.50 35.49
CA ALA A 641 -3.20 -21.91 34.30
C ALA A 641 -4.57 -22.52 33.98
N VAL A 642 -4.75 -23.82 34.21
CA VAL A 642 -6.04 -24.50 34.07
C VAL A 642 -7.03 -23.99 35.12
N GLU A 643 -6.61 -23.83 36.37
CA GLU A 643 -7.41 -23.23 37.44
C GLU A 643 -7.83 -21.79 37.07
N ASP A 644 -6.89 -20.98 36.58
CA ASP A 644 -7.18 -19.63 36.11
C ASP A 644 -8.20 -19.62 34.95
N TYR A 645 -8.13 -20.60 34.04
CA TYR A 645 -9.10 -20.76 32.96
C TYR A 645 -10.49 -21.09 33.49
N ASP A 646 -10.60 -22.04 34.42
CA ASP A 646 -11.90 -22.47 34.96
C ASP A 646 -12.58 -21.32 35.74
N VAL A 647 -11.80 -20.56 36.51
CA VAL A 647 -12.28 -19.34 37.19
C VAL A 647 -12.79 -18.31 36.18
N ILE A 648 -12.08 -18.08 35.07
CA ILE A 648 -12.55 -17.15 34.04
C ILE A 648 -13.84 -17.66 33.40
N ARG A 649 -13.89 -18.94 33.04
CA ARG A 649 -15.03 -19.57 32.39
C ARG A 649 -16.29 -19.49 33.25
N GLU A 650 -16.18 -19.64 34.57
CA GLU A 650 -17.31 -19.43 35.49
C GLU A 650 -17.83 -18.00 35.52
N LYS A 651 -16.98 -17.00 35.29
CA LYS A 651 -17.38 -15.58 35.29
C LYS A 651 -17.93 -15.10 33.96
N ILE A 652 -17.64 -15.82 32.87
CA ILE A 652 -18.06 -15.48 31.51
C ILE A 652 -19.31 -16.28 31.10
N LYS A 653 -19.63 -17.40 31.75
CA LYS A 653 -20.97 -18.03 31.68
C LYS A 653 -22.05 -17.06 32.14
#